data_AF-A0AAN6M8A5-F1
#
_entry.id   AF-A0AAN6M8A5-F1
#
_cell.length_a   1.000
_cell.length_b   1.000
_cell.length_c   1.000
_cell.angle_alpha   90.00
_cell.angle_beta   90.00
_cell.angle_gamma   90.00
#
_symmetry.space_group_name_H-M   'P 1'
#
loop_
_entity.id
_entity.type
_entity.pdbx_description
1 polymer ?
#
loop_
_entity_poly.entity_id
_entity_poly.type
_entity_poly.pdbx_seq_one_letter_code
_entity_poly.pdbx_strand_id
1 'polypeptide(L)'
;MAEVMQQRANGGPSPSASASAPAPVPTAHNGLQRQPSFSSFPASRSPSAMSLRNEKRPPRSPQPPMVREDDVSVDQLSQHSSFVETKQLRLRSQYPANSIENHVEYILVAAFDIDRGSVMEHQYPGPISGDETMLAELMLPDQAHVRSQDWTVFFLHKDTSAEEEEKEARKERRRKRREKQTADVDGDDATAGAEESDAADYFDDDELTESEDEIDPDGPPLVYVLNLVNTKQDNTVKRGAIVKAMAICTRHPFLHIYKPLLLLALEEYFRAPVMETLASLYNALNTMDLSLLPKLSLYENFVLQASDAKDMFIEKFEQIIRQRRAEDAERASLPSASSSDLQRKNYSTPRDTHEFESKVLYNGVPVPIKVPTALSPETVGDFSLIKLIQTFSTPHTTQPQPFALHPHLTTSGAYTHPIIVLVNALLTQKRIIFIGHNRPSGEVAEAVLAACALASGGMLRGFVRHAFPYTDLTKVDDLLKVPGFIAGVTNPAFSHKPEWWDLLCDLPTGRMKISNKIELPQATDGQVFFQSQGIPVGIYPSGSDSKGATDPTGDTHFMESLLASIANRHGENAIRAKWRSWIMKFARISAAFEETVYGASALFVGSHATDEPVYGVTGHGFVWPDELSKMRELAANVHRVEGWRNTRSYYSFIQDLARQWERRPVRGIDLHHQHDKLRCLKLTHDQSAAIYLALGRCVEEAGGPKPSPSPSDTDLSTVTTSTSLTIANDPDRKPGYQLQYDTILQLLLVSSKTGCQDKHSEVIGENHGASCRAALLGYFGERPGFFLFSAHDTSAVGSLKTSISSINSHLTMWCSNLLPTFLAVSGLAQAYSVKSHINYTVVTGIFKQDDVATDASTFNFTAENFGLIERKYPSDKTYKGRNPTTWQRLNHYIDTLNKKAKKSERYSLLFLGRHGEGYHNAAESYFGTPAWNCYWSEKDGNGTVTWADAHLTETGIKQAKDVNKFWKTLLTKEKIAAPQTYYTSPLYRCLDTARLTFSGLPLPKKSPFKPIIKEYFREGISAHTCDRRSSKSYIHRNFPTYRFEKGFAETDPYWTELFAEPSQDQDIRSKKVLDDVFGSDDSTYMSVTAHSGEIASLLRVLGHRDFRLSTGAAIPVLVKATTLKGSGPATTTIPYTAQQTCATPPTIRDSSCNDCSCCL
;
A
#
# COMPACT_ATOMS: atom_id res chain seq x y z
N MET A 1 59.84 16.85 14.12
CA MET A 1 60.53 17.48 15.27
C MET A 1 59.76 17.14 16.53
N ALA A 2 60.46 16.98 17.66
CA ALA A 2 60.10 17.27 19.07
C ALA A 2 58.61 17.30 19.54
N GLU A 3 58.19 16.95 20.78
CA GLU A 3 58.80 16.45 22.05
C GLU A 3 57.64 16.22 23.08
N VAL A 4 57.69 15.50 24.22
CA VAL A 4 58.58 14.45 24.79
C VAL A 4 57.96 13.79 26.05
N MET A 5 58.20 12.48 26.30
CA MET A 5 58.26 11.80 27.65
C MET A 5 57.02 11.66 28.60
N GLN A 6 56.97 10.80 29.65
CA GLN A 6 57.64 9.52 30.03
C GLN A 6 57.20 8.95 31.43
N GLN A 7 56.88 7.62 31.54
CA GLN A 7 57.10 6.69 32.70
C GLN A 7 56.42 6.97 34.10
N ARG A 8 56.40 6.08 35.15
CA ARG A 8 56.83 4.66 35.40
C ARG A 8 56.15 4.03 36.66
N ALA A 9 55.98 2.68 36.65
CA ALA A 9 56.24 1.62 37.69
C ALA A 9 55.80 1.77 39.19
N ASN A 10 55.69 0.75 40.09
CA ASN A 10 56.09 -0.68 40.26
C ASN A 10 54.98 -1.46 41.08
N GLY A 11 55.01 -2.78 41.41
CA GLY A 11 55.82 -3.93 40.96
C GLY A 11 56.22 -5.00 42.05
N GLY A 12 55.54 -6.16 42.14
CA GLY A 12 56.04 -7.42 42.78
C GLY A 12 55.46 -7.83 44.17
N PRO A 13 55.73 -9.05 44.75
CA PRO A 13 56.68 -10.11 44.34
C PRO A 13 56.19 -11.61 44.37
N SER A 14 57.13 -12.56 44.18
CA SER A 14 57.02 -14.06 44.03
C SER A 14 57.69 -14.85 45.22
N PRO A 15 58.13 -16.16 45.24
CA PRO A 15 58.22 -17.28 44.24
C PRO A 15 57.96 -18.77 44.74
N SER A 16 58.17 -19.81 43.89
CA SER A 16 58.99 -21.06 44.12
C SER A 16 58.54 -22.38 43.41
N ALA A 17 59.54 -23.09 42.80
CA ALA A 17 59.69 -24.55 42.50
C ALA A 17 58.71 -25.34 41.56
N SER A 18 59.04 -26.51 40.94
CA SER A 18 60.32 -27.05 40.38
C SER A 18 60.20 -28.40 39.59
N ALA A 19 61.04 -28.58 38.54
CA ALA A 19 61.68 -29.82 37.99
C ALA A 19 60.96 -30.90 37.10
N SER A 20 61.62 -31.17 35.95
CA SER A 20 61.79 -32.43 35.15
C SER A 20 60.89 -32.76 33.91
N ALA A 21 61.47 -33.47 32.93
CA ALA A 21 61.09 -33.68 31.49
C ALA A 21 60.93 -35.20 31.14
N PRO A 22 60.92 -35.75 29.87
CA PRO A 22 60.87 -35.21 28.47
C PRO A 22 59.74 -35.80 27.55
N ALA A 23 59.20 -35.12 26.50
CA ALA A 23 59.53 -35.09 25.04
C ALA A 23 59.35 -36.41 24.21
N PRO A 24 59.22 -36.44 22.85
CA PRO A 24 58.90 -35.41 21.82
C PRO A 24 57.90 -35.83 20.67
N VAL A 25 57.28 -34.90 19.92
CA VAL A 25 56.80 -35.07 18.49
C VAL A 25 56.74 -33.69 17.78
N PRO A 26 57.11 -33.53 16.48
CA PRO A 26 57.21 -32.20 15.83
C PRO A 26 56.16 -31.83 14.74
N THR A 27 55.78 -30.54 14.74
CA THR A 27 55.52 -29.58 13.63
C THR A 27 54.86 -29.97 12.27
N ALA A 28 53.81 -29.18 11.91
CA ALA A 28 53.63 -28.39 10.66
C ALA A 28 52.42 -28.66 9.73
N HIS A 29 51.89 -27.53 9.22
CA HIS A 29 50.98 -27.27 8.06
C HIS A 29 49.43 -27.41 8.14
N ASN A 30 48.80 -26.25 7.94
CA ASN A 30 47.58 -25.90 7.16
C ASN A 30 46.34 -26.83 7.14
N GLY A 31 45.25 -26.32 7.71
CA GLY A 31 44.30 -25.52 6.90
C GLY A 31 43.15 -26.22 6.14
N LEU A 32 41.94 -26.03 6.71
CA LEU A 32 40.61 -25.93 6.07
C LEU A 32 39.82 -27.19 5.62
N GLN A 33 38.51 -27.05 5.81
CA GLN A 33 37.45 -28.04 5.59
C GLN A 33 37.08 -28.19 4.10
N ARG A 34 36.56 -29.38 3.73
CA ARG A 34 35.71 -29.57 2.56
C ARG A 34 34.45 -30.38 2.91
N GLN A 35 33.30 -29.79 2.61
CA GLN A 35 32.03 -30.49 2.40
C GLN A 35 32.00 -31.10 0.99
N PRO A 36 31.25 -32.19 0.77
CA PRO A 36 30.65 -32.42 -0.54
C PRO A 36 29.15 -32.82 -0.49
N SER A 37 28.34 -32.01 -1.17
CA SER A 37 27.22 -32.37 -2.07
C SER A 37 26.35 -33.61 -1.81
N PHE A 38 25.02 -33.42 -1.89
CA PHE A 38 24.14 -34.37 -2.58
C PHE A 38 23.03 -33.66 -3.37
N SER A 39 22.71 -34.22 -4.53
CA SER A 39 21.66 -33.76 -5.46
C SER A 39 20.83 -34.96 -5.94
N SER A 40 19.78 -34.67 -6.72
CA SER A 40 18.97 -35.55 -7.58
C SER A 40 17.64 -36.14 -7.06
N PHE A 41 16.63 -36.06 -7.93
CA PHE A 41 15.30 -36.71 -7.86
C PHE A 41 15.39 -38.21 -8.20
N PRO A 42 14.29 -38.99 -8.08
CA PRO A 42 13.50 -39.25 -9.30
C PRO A 42 11.97 -39.37 -9.08
N ALA A 43 11.22 -39.47 -10.18
CA ALA A 43 9.79 -39.75 -10.20
C ALA A 43 9.49 -41.15 -10.79
N SER A 44 8.44 -41.86 -10.32
CA SER A 44 7.73 -42.86 -11.13
C SER A 44 6.39 -43.38 -10.56
N ARG A 45 5.38 -43.39 -11.45
CA ARG A 45 4.36 -44.43 -11.74
C ARG A 45 3.52 -45.12 -10.64
N SER A 46 2.24 -45.30 -11.00
CA SER A 46 1.23 -46.18 -10.37
C SER A 46 1.54 -47.68 -10.50
N PRO A 47 0.85 -48.52 -9.71
CA PRO A 47 0.13 -49.65 -10.32
C PRO A 47 -1.31 -49.86 -9.79
N SER A 48 -2.11 -50.65 -10.52
CA SER A 48 -3.49 -51.03 -10.17
C SER A 48 -3.63 -52.54 -9.91
N ALA A 49 -4.42 -52.93 -8.91
CA ALA A 49 -5.06 -54.25 -8.71
C ALA A 49 -6.18 -54.09 -7.65
N MET A 50 -7.45 -54.51 -7.80
CA MET A 50 -7.99 -55.87 -7.96
C MET A 50 -7.62 -56.80 -6.78
N SER A 51 -8.52 -57.51 -6.05
CA SER A 51 -9.99 -57.62 -6.07
C SER A 51 -10.50 -58.41 -4.82
N LEU A 52 -11.83 -58.61 -4.69
CA LEU A 52 -12.58 -59.66 -3.94
C LEU A 52 -13.09 -59.42 -2.48
N ARG A 53 -14.44 -59.34 -2.37
CA ARG A 53 -15.41 -60.13 -1.55
C ARG A 53 -15.08 -60.50 -0.08
N ASN A 54 -16.03 -60.52 0.88
CA ASN A 54 -17.42 -61.00 0.76
C ASN A 54 -18.37 -60.49 1.88
N GLU A 55 -19.60 -60.13 1.50
CA GLU A 55 -20.91 -60.61 2.04
C GLU A 55 -21.13 -60.87 3.55
N LYS A 56 -22.11 -60.13 4.14
CA LYS A 56 -23.28 -60.71 4.87
C LYS A 56 -24.36 -59.67 5.28
N ARG A 57 -25.58 -59.85 4.74
CA ARG A 57 -26.92 -59.36 5.17
C ARG A 57 -27.87 -60.61 5.14
N PRO A 58 -29.21 -60.58 5.35
CA PRO A 58 -30.19 -59.56 5.83
C PRO A 58 -30.94 -60.13 7.10
N PRO A 59 -32.28 -60.02 7.37
CA PRO A 59 -33.37 -59.14 6.88
C PRO A 59 -34.37 -58.57 7.94
N ARG A 60 -35.07 -57.48 7.59
CA ARG A 60 -36.55 -57.43 7.41
C ARG A 60 -37.04 -56.09 6.84
N SER A 61 -38.19 -56.13 6.17
CA SER A 61 -38.85 -55.15 5.28
C SER A 61 -40.14 -54.57 5.94
N PRO A 62 -41.02 -53.75 5.30
CA PRO A 62 -41.08 -53.31 3.89
C PRO A 62 -41.39 -51.80 3.61
N GLN A 63 -41.36 -51.44 2.32
CA GLN A 63 -41.83 -50.18 1.73
C GLN A 63 -42.84 -50.47 0.59
N PRO A 64 -43.84 -49.59 0.34
CA PRO A 64 -44.61 -49.47 -0.91
C PRO A 64 -44.25 -48.15 -1.67
N PRO A 65 -44.74 -47.87 -2.91
CA PRO A 65 -43.82 -47.62 -4.04
C PRO A 65 -43.94 -46.24 -4.75
N MET A 66 -43.08 -46.04 -5.78
CA MET A 66 -43.02 -44.86 -6.66
C MET A 66 -44.08 -44.87 -7.79
N VAL A 67 -44.58 -43.69 -8.18
CA VAL A 67 -44.98 -43.31 -9.56
C VAL A 67 -44.63 -41.83 -9.80
N ARG A 68 -44.40 -41.43 -11.07
CA ARG A 68 -44.11 -40.06 -11.55
C ARG A 68 -45.38 -39.19 -11.68
N GLU A 69 -45.20 -37.87 -11.84
CA GLU A 69 -45.80 -37.08 -12.94
C GLU A 69 -45.13 -35.69 -13.08
N ASP A 70 -45.34 -35.03 -14.23
CA ASP A 70 -44.61 -33.85 -14.74
C ASP A 70 -45.42 -32.52 -14.63
N ASP A 71 -44.78 -31.40 -15.00
CA ASP A 71 -45.31 -30.07 -15.40
C ASP A 71 -46.40 -29.33 -14.59
N VAL A 72 -46.08 -28.08 -14.18
CA VAL A 72 -46.95 -26.91 -14.48
C VAL A 72 -46.10 -25.66 -14.73
N SER A 73 -46.37 -25.03 -15.87
CA SER A 73 -45.94 -23.71 -16.37
C SER A 73 -46.12 -22.52 -15.41
N VAL A 74 -45.39 -21.43 -15.66
CA VAL A 74 -45.88 -20.06 -15.40
C VAL A 74 -45.82 -19.30 -16.73
N ASP A 75 -46.94 -18.67 -17.09
CA ASP A 75 -47.24 -18.26 -18.46
C ASP A 75 -46.41 -17.11 -19.03
N GLN A 76 -46.29 -17.13 -20.36
CA GLN A 76 -46.04 -15.94 -21.15
C GLN A 76 -47.24 -14.99 -21.05
N LEU A 77 -47.01 -13.75 -20.62
CA LEU A 77 -47.84 -12.62 -21.00
C LEU A 77 -47.00 -11.62 -21.77
N SER A 78 -47.06 -11.74 -23.10
CA SER A 78 -46.56 -10.74 -24.02
C SER A 78 -47.33 -9.43 -23.86
N GLN A 79 -46.68 -8.39 -23.37
CA GLN A 79 -47.07 -7.02 -23.67
C GLN A 79 -45.88 -6.31 -24.32
N HIS A 80 -46.14 -5.73 -25.50
CA HIS A 80 -45.24 -4.80 -26.14
C HIS A 80 -45.01 -3.60 -25.21
N SER A 81 -43.84 -3.52 -24.58
CA SER A 81 -43.21 -2.25 -24.27
C SER A 81 -41.84 -2.25 -24.93
N SER A 82 -41.69 -1.39 -25.94
CA SER A 82 -40.41 -1.09 -26.56
C SER A 82 -39.45 -0.59 -25.47
N PHE A 83 -38.52 -1.46 -25.05
CA PHE A 83 -37.39 -1.02 -24.25
C PHE A 83 -36.58 -0.04 -25.08
N VAL A 84 -36.69 1.24 -24.73
CA VAL A 84 -35.72 2.24 -25.15
C VAL A 84 -34.42 1.85 -24.47
N GLU A 85 -33.57 1.17 -25.22
CA GLU A 85 -32.23 0.81 -24.79
C GLU A 85 -31.43 2.11 -24.63
N THR A 86 -31.39 2.63 -23.40
CA THR A 86 -30.49 3.72 -23.03
C THR A 86 -29.07 3.18 -23.15
N LYS A 87 -28.42 3.43 -24.30
CA LYS A 87 -27.00 3.13 -24.57
C LYS A 87 -26.17 3.51 -23.33
N GLN A 88 -25.81 2.52 -22.51
CA GLN A 88 -24.89 2.74 -21.41
C GLN A 88 -23.51 3.00 -22.03
N LEU A 89 -22.88 4.12 -21.66
CA LEU A 89 -21.56 4.49 -22.18
C LEU A 89 -20.56 3.34 -21.90
N ARG A 90 -19.96 2.83 -22.98
CA ARG A 90 -19.03 1.71 -22.95
C ARG A 90 -17.70 2.17 -22.35
N LEU A 91 -17.45 1.78 -21.10
CA LEU A 91 -16.19 2.03 -20.41
C LEU A 91 -15.00 1.42 -21.19
N ARG A 92 -14.09 2.27 -21.67
CA ARG A 92 -12.94 1.89 -22.50
C ARG A 92 -11.79 1.30 -21.65
N SER A 93 -11.12 0.30 -22.21
CA SER A 93 -9.87 -0.25 -21.65
C SER A 93 -8.70 0.72 -21.87
N GLN A 94 -7.79 0.80 -20.91
CA GLN A 94 -6.50 1.49 -21.07
C GLN A 94 -5.59 0.79 -22.08
N TYR A 95 -5.67 -0.55 -22.17
CA TYR A 95 -4.89 -1.37 -23.10
C TYR A 95 -5.80 -2.42 -23.78
N PRO A 96 -6.55 -2.03 -24.83
CA PRO A 96 -7.49 -2.92 -25.51
C PRO A 96 -6.83 -4.19 -26.07
N ALA A 97 -7.50 -5.34 -25.95
CA ALA A 97 -7.00 -6.62 -26.46
C ALA A 97 -6.76 -6.64 -27.99
N ASN A 98 -7.42 -5.75 -28.73
CA ASN A 98 -7.30 -5.60 -30.18
C ASN A 98 -6.34 -4.45 -30.56
N SER A 99 -5.54 -3.92 -29.62
CA SER A 99 -4.55 -2.87 -29.91
C SER A 99 -3.55 -3.33 -30.97
N ILE A 100 -3.20 -2.43 -31.88
CA ILE A 100 -2.12 -2.63 -32.87
C ILE A 100 -0.75 -2.42 -32.20
N GLU A 101 -0.70 -1.67 -31.10
CA GLU A 101 0.55 -1.38 -30.39
C GLU A 101 0.94 -2.51 -29.43
N ASN A 102 2.15 -3.06 -29.65
CA ASN A 102 2.78 -4.05 -28.78
C ASN A 102 3.22 -3.45 -27.45
N HIS A 103 3.19 -4.25 -26.37
CA HIS A 103 3.70 -3.85 -25.05
C HIS A 103 5.23 -3.67 -25.04
N VAL A 104 5.95 -4.40 -25.88
CA VAL A 104 7.41 -4.39 -26.02
C VAL A 104 7.77 -4.31 -27.50
N GLU A 105 8.55 -3.29 -27.87
CA GLU A 105 8.99 -3.06 -29.25
C GLU A 105 10.22 -3.89 -29.61
N TYR A 106 11.21 -3.96 -28.71
CA TYR A 106 12.49 -4.64 -28.94
C TYR A 106 13.02 -5.35 -27.69
N ILE A 107 13.75 -6.44 -27.90
CA ILE A 107 14.63 -7.06 -26.92
C ILE A 107 16.04 -7.07 -27.48
N LEU A 108 16.98 -6.57 -26.69
CA LEU A 108 18.37 -6.37 -27.07
C LEU A 108 19.28 -7.19 -26.15
N VAL A 109 20.39 -7.69 -26.67
CA VAL A 109 21.45 -8.33 -25.87
C VAL A 109 22.80 -7.78 -26.29
N ALA A 110 23.54 -7.27 -25.30
CA ALA A 110 24.93 -6.83 -25.46
C ALA A 110 25.86 -7.72 -24.63
N ALA A 111 27.10 -7.87 -25.08
CA ALA A 111 28.15 -8.56 -24.34
C ALA A 111 29.48 -7.80 -24.44
N PHE A 112 30.37 -8.06 -23.49
CA PHE A 112 31.72 -7.50 -23.51
C PHE A 112 32.69 -8.44 -24.24
N ASP A 113 33.22 -8.00 -25.37
CA ASP A 113 34.32 -8.63 -26.09
C ASP A 113 35.68 -8.02 -25.66
N ILE A 114 36.73 -8.83 -25.59
CA ILE A 114 38.05 -8.40 -25.08
C ILE A 114 38.81 -7.57 -26.11
N ASP A 115 38.64 -7.88 -27.40
CA ASP A 115 39.37 -7.27 -28.50
C ASP A 115 38.55 -6.13 -29.15
N ARG A 116 37.21 -6.17 -29.02
CA ARG A 116 36.27 -5.18 -29.60
C ARG A 116 35.54 -4.27 -28.59
N GLY A 117 35.58 -4.57 -27.29
CA GLY A 117 34.82 -3.82 -26.27
C GLY A 117 33.35 -4.22 -26.19
N SER A 118 32.47 -3.27 -25.85
CA SER A 118 31.02 -3.50 -25.78
C SER A 118 30.44 -3.74 -27.18
N VAL A 119 29.78 -4.88 -27.39
CA VAL A 119 29.18 -5.24 -28.68
C VAL A 119 27.74 -5.71 -28.51
N MET A 120 26.88 -5.36 -29.47
CA MET A 120 25.54 -5.93 -29.58
C MET A 120 25.65 -7.37 -30.12
N GLU A 121 25.19 -8.37 -29.37
CA GLU A 121 25.16 -9.77 -29.81
C GLU A 121 23.91 -10.07 -30.66
N HIS A 122 22.74 -9.73 -30.13
CA HIS A 122 21.45 -10.17 -30.66
C HIS A 122 20.35 -9.12 -30.45
N GLN A 123 19.44 -9.03 -31.40
CA GLN A 123 18.33 -8.07 -31.42
C GLN A 123 17.07 -8.75 -31.97
N TYR A 124 15.92 -8.54 -31.34
CA TYR A 124 14.63 -9.10 -31.76
C TYR A 124 13.52 -8.05 -31.61
N PRO A 125 12.54 -7.94 -32.54
CA PRO A 125 12.30 -8.77 -33.72
C PRO A 125 13.17 -8.43 -34.94
N GLY A 126 13.88 -7.31 -34.91
CA GLY A 126 14.82 -6.88 -35.93
C GLY A 126 15.84 -5.88 -35.35
N PRO A 127 16.79 -5.40 -36.16
CA PRO A 127 17.77 -4.40 -35.71
C PRO A 127 17.08 -3.07 -35.39
N ILE A 128 17.54 -2.41 -34.33
CA ILE A 128 17.06 -1.08 -33.93
C ILE A 128 17.78 0.02 -34.72
N SER A 129 17.09 1.13 -34.98
CA SER A 129 17.69 2.31 -35.62
C SER A 129 18.61 3.06 -34.63
N GLY A 130 19.90 3.18 -34.95
CA GLY A 130 20.87 3.96 -34.18
C GLY A 130 22.30 3.42 -34.31
N ASP A 131 23.22 3.95 -33.51
CA ASP A 131 24.56 3.38 -33.36
C ASP A 131 24.53 2.19 -32.37
N GLU A 132 24.67 0.98 -32.89
CA GLU A 132 24.70 -0.26 -32.10
C GLU A 132 25.83 -0.28 -31.05
N THR A 133 26.94 0.42 -31.32
CA THR A 133 28.10 0.50 -30.43
C THR A 133 27.77 1.34 -29.21
N MET A 134 27.26 2.56 -29.42
CA MET A 134 26.83 3.44 -28.33
C MET A 134 25.70 2.82 -27.49
N LEU A 135 24.84 2.00 -28.12
CA LEU A 135 23.78 1.30 -27.42
C LEU A 135 24.32 0.15 -26.56
N ALA A 136 25.31 -0.60 -27.06
CA ALA A 136 25.99 -1.63 -26.29
C ALA A 136 26.80 -1.07 -25.11
N GLU A 137 27.38 0.13 -25.25
CA GLU A 137 28.05 0.85 -24.16
C GLU A 137 27.08 1.23 -23.03
N LEU A 138 25.93 1.84 -23.36
CA LEU A 138 24.88 2.15 -22.37
C LEU A 138 24.29 0.89 -21.70
N MET A 139 24.25 -0.24 -22.41
CA MET A 139 23.83 -1.53 -21.84
C MET A 139 24.88 -2.16 -20.90
N LEU A 140 26.14 -1.73 -20.95
CA LEU A 140 27.26 -2.29 -20.18
C LEU A 140 27.95 -1.19 -19.36
N PRO A 141 27.28 -0.69 -18.29
CA PRO A 141 27.66 0.51 -17.58
C PRO A 141 29.02 0.41 -16.90
N ASP A 142 29.64 1.58 -16.69
CA ASP A 142 30.91 1.72 -15.98
C ASP A 142 30.89 0.98 -14.63
N GLN A 143 31.92 0.16 -14.40
CA GLN A 143 32.07 -0.76 -13.26
C GLN A 143 31.15 -2.00 -13.21
N ALA A 144 30.34 -2.31 -14.22
CA ALA A 144 29.49 -3.52 -14.20
C ALA A 144 30.25 -4.83 -13.87
N HIS A 145 31.50 -4.93 -14.33
CA HIS A 145 32.36 -6.11 -14.13
C HIS A 145 32.81 -6.35 -12.67
N VAL A 146 32.64 -5.40 -11.75
CA VAL A 146 32.93 -5.61 -10.31
C VAL A 146 31.70 -6.05 -9.51
N ARG A 147 30.53 -6.13 -10.15
CA ARG A 147 29.27 -6.57 -9.55
C ARG A 147 28.80 -7.87 -10.22
N SER A 148 28.15 -8.75 -9.46
CA SER A 148 27.48 -9.93 -10.04
C SER A 148 26.28 -9.54 -10.90
N GLN A 149 25.59 -8.45 -10.53
CA GLN A 149 24.42 -7.93 -11.21
C GLN A 149 24.37 -6.41 -11.05
N ASP A 150 23.92 -5.71 -12.09
CA ASP A 150 23.52 -4.30 -12.03
C ASP A 150 22.29 -4.07 -12.92
N TRP A 151 21.50 -3.05 -12.60
CA TRP A 151 20.31 -2.65 -13.36
C TRP A 151 20.55 -1.26 -13.94
N THR A 152 20.03 -0.98 -15.12
CA THR A 152 20.00 0.38 -15.68
C THR A 152 18.66 0.68 -16.32
N VAL A 153 18.35 1.97 -16.39
CA VAL A 153 17.30 2.51 -17.24
C VAL A 153 17.93 3.59 -18.09
N PHE A 154 17.64 3.58 -19.38
CA PHE A 154 17.95 4.68 -20.29
C PHE A 154 16.81 4.83 -21.29
N PHE A 155 16.76 5.97 -21.97
CA PHE A 155 15.68 6.30 -22.91
C PHE A 155 16.22 6.34 -24.33
N LEU A 156 15.37 5.96 -25.28
CA LEU A 156 15.62 6.07 -26.71
C LEU A 156 14.62 7.05 -27.31
N HIS A 157 15.16 8.07 -27.97
CA HIS A 157 14.42 9.00 -28.80
C HIS A 157 14.30 8.39 -30.20
N LYS A 158 13.12 7.92 -30.57
CA LYS A 158 12.83 7.33 -31.90
C LYS A 158 12.48 8.45 -32.88
N ASP A 159 13.18 8.54 -34.00
CA ASP A 159 12.77 9.41 -35.11
C ASP A 159 11.53 8.81 -35.80
N THR A 160 10.35 9.37 -35.51
CA THR A 160 9.04 8.82 -35.95
C THR A 160 8.59 9.26 -37.35
N SER A 161 9.41 10.00 -38.09
CA SER A 161 9.05 10.56 -39.40
C SER A 161 8.45 9.55 -40.38
N ALA A 162 8.96 8.31 -40.40
CA ALA A 162 8.44 7.23 -41.25
C ALA A 162 7.12 6.62 -40.74
N GLU A 163 6.92 6.48 -39.43
CA GLU A 163 5.66 5.97 -38.85
C GLU A 163 4.52 6.98 -38.99
N GLU A 164 4.85 8.28 -38.92
CA GLU A 164 3.90 9.38 -39.13
C GLU A 164 3.47 9.50 -40.59
N GLU A 165 4.40 9.39 -41.56
CA GLU A 165 4.05 9.32 -42.99
C GLU A 165 3.12 8.13 -43.30
N GLU A 166 3.34 6.96 -42.69
CA GLU A 166 2.47 5.80 -42.92
C GLU A 166 1.07 5.96 -42.27
N LYS A 167 0.99 6.53 -41.06
CA LYS A 167 -0.30 6.87 -40.42
C LYS A 167 -1.11 7.87 -41.27
N GLU A 168 -0.48 8.95 -41.75
CA GLU A 168 -1.17 9.93 -42.61
C GLU A 168 -1.55 9.34 -43.98
N ALA A 169 -0.68 8.54 -44.61
CA ALA A 169 -1.02 7.83 -45.83
C ALA A 169 -2.21 6.87 -45.65
N ARG A 170 -2.39 6.27 -44.46
CA ARG A 170 -3.53 5.42 -44.13
C ARG A 170 -4.82 6.21 -43.92
N LYS A 171 -4.77 7.37 -43.25
CA LYS A 171 -5.90 8.31 -43.13
C LYS A 171 -6.35 8.81 -44.50
N GLU A 172 -5.40 9.22 -45.35
CA GLU A 172 -5.68 9.69 -46.71
C GLU A 172 -6.32 8.60 -47.59
N ARG A 173 -5.89 7.34 -47.45
CA ARG A 173 -6.54 6.18 -48.10
C ARG A 173 -7.96 5.92 -47.59
N ARG A 174 -8.25 6.13 -46.30
CA ARG A 174 -9.60 6.05 -45.73
C ARG A 174 -10.50 7.19 -46.21
N ARG A 175 -10.00 8.44 -46.22
CA ARG A 175 -10.72 9.61 -46.75
C ARG A 175 -11.15 9.39 -48.21
N LYS A 176 -10.23 8.96 -49.07
CA LYS A 176 -10.51 8.61 -50.47
C LYS A 176 -11.50 7.45 -50.65
N ARG A 177 -11.62 6.53 -49.69
CA ARG A 177 -12.68 5.51 -49.70
C ARG A 177 -14.05 6.09 -49.37
N ARG A 178 -14.15 6.97 -48.36
CA ARG A 178 -15.39 7.68 -48.01
C ARG A 178 -15.87 8.57 -49.16
N GLU A 179 -14.99 9.38 -49.73
CA GLU A 179 -15.29 10.22 -50.90
C GLU A 179 -15.78 9.41 -52.11
N LYS A 180 -15.24 8.21 -52.32
CA LYS A 180 -15.66 7.32 -53.42
C LYS A 180 -17.02 6.66 -53.14
N GLN A 181 -17.29 6.25 -51.90
CA GLN A 181 -18.61 5.74 -51.50
C GLN A 181 -19.72 6.80 -51.60
N THR A 182 -19.40 8.08 -51.35
CA THR A 182 -20.36 9.18 -51.58
C THR A 182 -20.58 9.53 -53.05
N ALA A 183 -19.71 9.08 -53.96
CA ALA A 183 -19.79 9.40 -55.40
C ALA A 183 -20.59 8.36 -56.22
N ASP A 184 -20.75 7.13 -55.72
CA ASP A 184 -21.51 6.05 -56.41
C ASP A 184 -23.03 6.10 -56.14
N VAL A 185 -23.56 7.19 -55.54
CA VAL A 185 -25.00 7.34 -55.17
C VAL A 185 -25.82 8.15 -56.21
N ASP A 186 -25.18 8.93 -57.08
CA ASP A 186 -25.86 9.78 -58.09
C ASP A 186 -25.96 9.10 -59.49
N GLY A 187 -26.42 7.84 -59.53
CA GLY A 187 -26.58 7.07 -60.76
C GLY A 187 -27.94 6.36 -60.88
N ASP A 188 -28.87 6.96 -61.62
CA ASP A 188 -30.16 6.36 -62.01
C ASP A 188 -29.98 5.04 -62.80
N ASP A 189 -30.75 3.99 -62.47
CA ASP A 189 -31.96 3.58 -63.22
C ASP A 189 -32.67 2.38 -62.54
N ALA A 190 -33.89 2.07 -62.96
CA ALA A 190 -34.82 1.19 -62.27
C ALA A 190 -34.73 -0.32 -62.60
N THR A 191 -35.48 -1.09 -61.79
CA THR A 191 -36.10 -2.42 -62.04
C THR A 191 -35.49 -3.68 -61.39
N ALA A 192 -36.42 -4.50 -60.89
CA ALA A 192 -36.37 -5.95 -60.64
C ALA A 192 -35.33 -6.49 -59.64
N GLY A 193 -35.78 -6.65 -58.38
CA GLY A 193 -34.96 -7.12 -57.28
C GLY A 193 -34.51 -8.58 -57.27
N ALA A 194 -33.53 -8.82 -56.40
CA ALA A 194 -33.23 -10.08 -55.74
C ALA A 194 -32.49 -9.76 -54.41
N GLU A 195 -32.83 -10.48 -53.35
CA GLU A 195 -32.02 -10.74 -52.14
C GLU A 195 -31.00 -9.66 -51.70
N GLU A 196 -31.43 -8.75 -50.82
CA GLU A 196 -30.52 -7.94 -50.01
C GLU A 196 -30.37 -8.55 -48.61
N SER A 197 -29.12 -8.85 -48.24
CA SER A 197 -28.74 -9.37 -46.93
C SER A 197 -28.72 -8.25 -45.88
N ASP A 198 -29.13 -8.55 -44.64
CA ASP A 198 -28.98 -7.68 -43.47
C ASP A 198 -27.49 -7.38 -43.17
N ALA A 199 -26.95 -6.37 -43.84
CA ALA A 199 -25.60 -5.84 -43.67
C ALA A 199 -25.62 -4.33 -43.41
N ALA A 200 -26.53 -3.90 -42.53
CA ALA A 200 -26.63 -2.54 -42.04
C ALA A 200 -26.01 -2.38 -40.64
N ASP A 201 -25.17 -1.35 -40.50
CA ASP A 201 -24.85 -0.65 -39.25
C ASP A 201 -24.14 -1.41 -38.11
N TYR A 202 -23.00 -2.06 -38.42
CA TYR A 202 -21.83 -1.93 -37.53
C TYR A 202 -21.11 -0.60 -37.85
N PHE A 203 -21.71 0.53 -37.44
CA PHE A 203 -21.01 1.81 -37.44
C PHE A 203 -19.95 1.80 -36.33
N ASP A 204 -18.69 1.90 -36.76
CA ASP A 204 -17.48 1.91 -35.95
C ASP A 204 -17.37 3.21 -35.14
N ASP A 205 -17.99 3.24 -33.95
CA ASP A 205 -18.00 4.38 -33.02
C ASP A 205 -16.61 4.67 -32.42
N ASP A 206 -15.61 3.79 -32.64
CA ASP A 206 -14.22 3.99 -32.20
C ASP A 206 -13.54 5.18 -32.92
N GLU A 207 -13.93 5.52 -34.16
CA GLU A 207 -13.24 6.57 -34.95
C GLU A 207 -13.60 8.02 -34.54
N LEU A 208 -14.66 8.24 -33.75
CA LEU A 208 -15.06 9.58 -33.27
C LEU A 208 -14.33 10.05 -32.00
N THR A 209 -13.49 9.21 -31.39
CA THR A 209 -12.65 9.58 -30.24
C THR A 209 -11.16 9.31 -30.42
N GLU A 210 -10.70 8.90 -31.62
CA GLU A 210 -9.27 8.90 -31.96
C GLU A 210 -8.67 10.33 -31.98
N SER A 211 -9.49 11.38 -31.95
CA SER A 211 -9.06 12.76 -31.70
C SER A 211 -8.61 13.03 -30.26
N GLU A 212 -8.71 12.06 -29.33
CA GLU A 212 -8.07 12.20 -28.01
C GLU A 212 -6.54 12.05 -28.06
N ASP A 213 -6.01 11.36 -29.07
CA ASP A 213 -4.57 11.14 -29.27
C ASP A 213 -3.99 12.20 -30.23
N GLU A 214 -4.32 13.47 -29.99
CA GLU A 214 -3.63 14.60 -30.62
C GLU A 214 -2.13 14.49 -30.38
N ILE A 215 -1.34 14.71 -31.45
CA ILE A 215 0.12 14.72 -31.44
C ILE A 215 0.61 15.50 -30.22
N ASP A 216 1.36 14.84 -29.33
CA ASP A 216 1.95 15.53 -28.18
C ASP A 216 2.94 16.58 -28.72
N PRO A 217 2.71 17.89 -28.49
CA PRO A 217 3.58 18.95 -29.01
C PRO A 217 5.02 18.86 -28.51
N ASP A 218 5.29 18.10 -27.45
CA ASP A 218 6.64 17.83 -26.96
C ASP A 218 7.40 16.74 -27.79
N GLY A 219 6.76 16.15 -28.82
CA GLY A 219 7.34 15.20 -29.79
C GLY A 219 6.85 13.74 -29.63
N PRO A 220 7.42 12.77 -30.38
CA PRO A 220 6.99 11.38 -30.31
C PRO A 220 7.15 10.74 -28.92
N PRO A 221 6.41 9.63 -28.64
CA PRO A 221 6.51 8.92 -27.36
C PRO A 221 7.91 8.32 -27.17
N LEU A 222 8.45 8.46 -25.96
CA LEU A 222 9.76 7.91 -25.59
C LEU A 222 9.69 6.39 -25.47
N VAL A 223 10.74 5.70 -25.94
CA VAL A 223 10.92 4.28 -25.66
C VAL A 223 11.80 4.13 -24.43
N TYR A 224 11.24 3.54 -23.37
CA TYR A 224 11.93 3.27 -22.13
C TYR A 224 12.66 1.92 -22.21
N VAL A 225 13.93 1.89 -21.81
CA VAL A 225 14.74 0.66 -21.84
C VAL A 225 15.03 0.21 -20.41
N LEU A 226 14.48 -0.93 -20.01
CA LEU A 226 14.91 -1.64 -18.80
C LEU A 226 16.06 -2.57 -19.18
N ASN A 227 17.25 -2.35 -18.63
CA ASN A 227 18.42 -3.17 -18.89
C ASN A 227 18.91 -3.88 -17.62
N LEU A 228 19.28 -5.15 -17.78
CA LEU A 228 19.83 -6.02 -16.74
C LEU A 228 21.19 -6.54 -17.17
N VAL A 229 22.20 -6.30 -16.34
CA VAL A 229 23.57 -6.79 -16.55
C VAL A 229 23.88 -7.88 -15.55
N ASN A 230 24.54 -8.95 -16.00
CA ASN A 230 24.95 -10.07 -15.16
C ASN A 230 26.39 -10.49 -15.51
N THR A 231 27.22 -10.65 -14.47
CA THR A 231 28.63 -11.04 -14.56
C THR A 231 28.81 -12.40 -13.93
N LYS A 232 29.13 -13.42 -14.73
CA LYS A 232 29.46 -14.77 -14.24
C LYS A 232 30.96 -15.00 -14.32
N GLN A 233 31.57 -15.34 -13.19
CA GLN A 233 32.98 -15.73 -13.13
C GLN A 233 33.15 -17.10 -13.81
N ASP A 234 34.06 -17.18 -14.79
CA ASP A 234 34.37 -18.38 -15.56
C ASP A 234 35.88 -18.39 -15.89
N ASN A 235 36.60 -19.32 -15.27
CA ASN A 235 38.05 -19.46 -15.44
C ASN A 235 38.46 -20.04 -16.80
N THR A 236 37.51 -20.46 -17.65
CA THR A 236 37.79 -20.96 -19.00
C THR A 236 37.96 -19.85 -20.04
N VAL A 237 37.45 -18.64 -19.78
CA VAL A 237 37.60 -17.48 -20.67
C VAL A 237 38.80 -16.61 -20.28
N LYS A 238 39.45 -15.97 -21.27
CA LYS A 238 40.70 -15.19 -21.10
C LYS A 238 40.66 -14.15 -19.96
N ARG A 239 39.48 -13.58 -19.64
CA ARG A 239 39.29 -12.54 -18.61
C ARG A 239 38.88 -13.09 -17.23
N GLY A 240 38.63 -14.40 -17.11
CA GLY A 240 38.10 -15.01 -15.88
C GLY A 240 36.61 -14.75 -15.61
N ALA A 241 35.92 -13.97 -16.45
CA ALA A 241 34.49 -13.68 -16.32
C ALA A 241 33.83 -13.40 -17.67
N ILE A 242 32.54 -13.72 -17.77
CA ILE A 242 31.64 -13.43 -18.88
C ILE A 242 30.63 -12.38 -18.41
N VAL A 243 30.55 -11.25 -19.12
CA VAL A 243 29.60 -10.16 -18.84
C VAL A 243 28.62 -10.07 -20.00
N LYS A 244 27.32 -10.18 -19.70
CA LYS A 244 26.24 -9.98 -20.68
C LYS A 244 25.13 -9.12 -20.08
N ALA A 245 24.48 -8.36 -20.95
CA ALA A 245 23.35 -7.52 -20.65
C ALA A 245 22.17 -7.88 -21.55
N MET A 246 20.96 -7.88 -21.02
CA MET A 246 19.73 -8.02 -21.80
C MET A 246 18.78 -6.89 -21.42
N ALA A 247 18.14 -6.29 -22.42
CA ALA A 247 17.25 -5.15 -22.25
C ALA A 247 15.90 -5.32 -22.93
N ILE A 248 14.86 -4.76 -22.31
CA ILE A 248 13.48 -4.70 -22.80
C ILE A 248 13.17 -3.24 -23.14
N CYS A 249 12.77 -2.97 -24.38
CA CYS A 249 12.39 -1.66 -24.88
C CYS A 249 10.86 -1.57 -24.96
N THR A 250 10.25 -0.65 -24.21
CA THR A 250 8.80 -0.55 -24.03
C THR A 250 8.32 0.90 -24.00
N ARG A 251 7.08 1.16 -24.45
CA ARG A 251 6.39 2.44 -24.25
C ARG A 251 5.76 2.56 -22.86
N HIS A 252 5.75 1.50 -22.06
CA HIS A 252 5.10 1.48 -20.75
C HIS A 252 5.94 2.19 -19.69
N PRO A 253 5.46 3.28 -19.07
CA PRO A 253 6.21 3.99 -18.03
C PRO A 253 6.39 3.16 -16.75
N PHE A 254 5.64 2.07 -16.58
CA PHE A 254 5.76 1.12 -15.45
C PHE A 254 6.72 -0.05 -15.75
N LEU A 255 7.74 0.14 -16.60
CA LEU A 255 8.73 -0.87 -17.04
C LEU A 255 9.30 -1.80 -15.95
N HIS A 256 9.30 -1.39 -14.68
CA HIS A 256 9.77 -2.17 -13.54
C HIS A 256 9.06 -3.53 -13.40
N ILE A 257 7.83 -3.67 -13.92
CA ILE A 257 7.08 -4.94 -13.95
C ILE A 257 7.81 -6.09 -14.66
N TYR A 258 8.73 -5.77 -15.56
CA TYR A 258 9.43 -6.77 -16.38
C TYR A 258 10.69 -7.34 -15.73
N LYS A 259 11.12 -6.80 -14.57
CA LYS A 259 12.31 -7.27 -13.85
C LYS A 259 12.32 -8.81 -13.63
N PRO A 260 11.24 -9.49 -13.19
CA PRO A 260 11.25 -10.93 -12.97
C PRO A 260 11.45 -11.75 -14.25
N LEU A 261 10.87 -11.32 -15.37
CA LEU A 261 10.98 -12.01 -16.66
C LEU A 261 12.37 -11.81 -17.29
N LEU A 262 12.92 -10.61 -17.18
CA LEU A 262 14.25 -10.28 -17.67
C LEU A 262 15.35 -11.08 -16.94
N LEU A 263 15.19 -11.30 -15.63
CA LEU A 263 16.05 -12.19 -14.83
C LEU A 263 16.05 -13.63 -15.36
N LEU A 264 14.86 -14.20 -15.58
CA LEU A 264 14.69 -15.59 -16.05
C LEU A 264 15.28 -15.79 -17.45
N ALA A 265 14.95 -14.89 -18.38
CA ALA A 265 15.39 -14.97 -19.76
C ALA A 265 16.91 -14.75 -19.92
N LEU A 266 17.52 -13.83 -19.16
CA LEU A 266 18.97 -13.67 -19.17
C LEU A 266 19.68 -14.89 -18.59
N GLU A 267 19.16 -15.52 -17.51
CA GLU A 267 19.76 -16.75 -16.98
C GLU A 267 19.70 -17.90 -18.01
N GLU A 268 18.59 -18.05 -18.71
CA GLU A 268 18.41 -19.00 -19.80
C GLU A 268 19.36 -18.72 -20.97
N TYR A 269 19.47 -17.46 -21.40
CA TYR A 269 20.38 -17.04 -22.46
C TYR A 269 21.87 -17.29 -22.11
N PHE A 270 22.24 -17.18 -20.83
CA PHE A 270 23.56 -17.61 -20.35
C PHE A 270 23.79 -19.13 -20.45
N ARG A 271 22.73 -19.94 -20.48
CA ARG A 271 22.79 -21.40 -20.62
C ARG A 271 22.77 -21.83 -22.09
N ALA A 272 22.02 -21.10 -22.92
CA ALA A 272 21.94 -21.28 -24.36
C ALA A 272 21.79 -19.90 -25.04
N PRO A 273 22.86 -19.31 -25.60
CA PRO A 273 22.83 -17.98 -26.20
C PRO A 273 22.24 -18.04 -27.61
N VAL A 274 20.92 -18.22 -27.69
CA VAL A 274 20.17 -18.43 -28.94
C VAL A 274 19.07 -17.37 -29.12
N MET A 275 18.76 -17.06 -30.39
CA MET A 275 17.75 -16.04 -30.74
C MET A 275 16.34 -16.41 -30.27
N GLU A 276 16.05 -17.70 -30.19
CA GLU A 276 14.76 -18.26 -29.76
C GLU A 276 14.40 -17.86 -28.32
N THR A 277 15.39 -17.63 -27.45
CA THR A 277 15.16 -17.12 -26.09
C THR A 277 14.59 -15.69 -26.12
N LEU A 278 15.13 -14.82 -26.98
CA LEU A 278 14.62 -13.46 -27.16
C LEU A 278 13.23 -13.48 -27.79
N ALA A 279 13.01 -14.33 -28.80
CA ALA A 279 11.71 -14.50 -29.45
C ALA A 279 10.64 -15.03 -28.48
N SER A 280 10.98 -16.01 -27.63
CA SER A 280 10.11 -16.53 -26.56
C SER A 280 9.72 -15.41 -25.58
N LEU A 281 10.71 -14.63 -25.12
CA LEU A 281 10.47 -13.52 -24.19
C LEU A 281 9.60 -12.43 -24.83
N TYR A 282 9.88 -12.05 -26.08
CA TYR A 282 9.11 -11.06 -26.83
C TYR A 282 7.64 -11.44 -26.94
N ASN A 283 7.40 -12.67 -27.41
CA ASN A 283 6.04 -13.18 -27.60
C ASN A 283 5.32 -13.30 -26.25
N ALA A 284 5.98 -13.82 -25.22
CA ALA A 284 5.40 -13.91 -23.87
C ALA A 284 4.98 -12.53 -23.33
N LEU A 285 5.85 -11.52 -23.44
CA LEU A 285 5.57 -10.15 -22.99
C LEU A 285 4.42 -9.50 -23.76
N ASN A 286 4.36 -9.69 -25.08
CA ASN A 286 3.30 -9.14 -25.93
C ASN A 286 1.96 -9.92 -25.85
N THR A 287 1.94 -11.14 -25.30
CA THR A 287 0.69 -11.88 -25.00
C THR A 287 0.05 -11.53 -23.65
N MET A 288 0.62 -10.58 -22.89
CA MET A 288 0.08 -10.13 -21.61
C MET A 288 -1.33 -9.50 -21.77
N ASP A 289 -2.34 -10.08 -21.12
CA ASP A 289 -3.71 -9.56 -21.14
C ASP A 289 -3.85 -8.41 -20.13
N LEU A 290 -3.96 -7.18 -20.64
CA LEU A 290 -4.26 -5.96 -19.88
C LEU A 290 -5.66 -5.39 -20.21
N SER A 291 -6.48 -6.13 -20.95
CA SER A 291 -7.75 -5.63 -21.50
C SER A 291 -8.80 -5.24 -20.46
N LEU A 292 -8.68 -5.76 -19.24
CA LEU A 292 -9.57 -5.45 -18.12
C LEU A 292 -9.11 -4.24 -17.29
N LEU A 293 -8.02 -3.56 -17.66
CA LEU A 293 -7.58 -2.33 -17.01
C LEU A 293 -8.45 -1.16 -17.52
N PRO A 294 -9.26 -0.49 -16.67
CA PRO A 294 -10.12 0.61 -17.12
C PRO A 294 -9.30 1.88 -17.40
N LYS A 295 -9.63 2.62 -18.46
CA LYS A 295 -9.10 3.98 -18.71
C LYS A 295 -9.72 4.93 -17.67
N LEU A 296 -8.93 5.36 -16.69
CA LEU A 296 -9.35 6.33 -15.66
C LEU A 296 -9.16 7.77 -16.16
N SER A 297 -10.05 8.66 -15.75
CA SER A 297 -9.93 10.10 -16.03
C SER A 297 -8.77 10.73 -15.24
N LEU A 298 -8.32 11.92 -15.64
CA LEU A 298 -7.26 12.65 -14.92
C LEU A 298 -7.64 12.88 -13.44
N TYR A 299 -8.90 13.23 -13.17
CA TYR A 299 -9.39 13.43 -11.80
C TYR A 299 -9.49 12.12 -11.01
N GLU A 300 -9.93 11.03 -11.63
CA GLU A 300 -9.98 9.70 -11.00
C GLU A 300 -8.58 9.19 -10.66
N ASN A 301 -7.61 9.35 -11.56
CA ASN A 301 -6.20 8.99 -11.31
C ASN A 301 -5.65 9.72 -10.08
N PHE A 302 -5.91 11.03 -9.96
CA PHE A 302 -5.50 11.80 -8.79
C PHE A 302 -6.24 11.40 -7.51
N VAL A 303 -7.55 11.12 -7.57
CA VAL A 303 -8.33 10.69 -6.41
C VAL A 303 -7.89 9.30 -5.93
N LEU A 304 -7.61 8.37 -6.85
CA LEU A 304 -7.09 7.03 -6.53
C LEU A 304 -5.70 7.16 -5.88
N GLN A 305 -4.77 7.92 -6.46
CA GLN A 305 -3.44 8.16 -5.87
C GLN A 305 -3.45 8.90 -4.52
N ALA A 306 -4.51 9.64 -4.20
CA ALA A 306 -4.68 10.34 -2.93
C ALA A 306 -5.52 9.55 -1.90
N SER A 307 -5.92 8.33 -2.24
CA SER A 307 -6.75 7.43 -1.45
C SER A 307 -5.94 6.22 -0.99
N ASP A 308 -6.19 5.75 0.24
CA ASP A 308 -5.69 4.45 0.72
C ASP A 308 -6.78 3.35 0.65
N ALA A 309 -7.97 3.68 0.10
CA ALA A 309 -9.11 2.76 0.00
C ALA A 309 -8.93 1.79 -1.17
N LYS A 310 -8.61 0.53 -0.86
CA LYS A 310 -8.33 -0.55 -1.81
C LYS A 310 -9.48 -0.83 -2.80
N ASP A 311 -10.72 -0.48 -2.46
CA ASP A 311 -11.94 -0.67 -3.29
C ASP A 311 -12.40 0.58 -4.07
N MET A 312 -11.58 1.65 -4.13
CA MET A 312 -11.93 2.88 -4.86
C MET A 312 -12.05 2.65 -6.37
N PHE A 313 -13.19 3.03 -6.97
CA PHE A 313 -13.51 2.78 -8.39
C PHE A 313 -13.62 1.30 -8.80
N ILE A 314 -13.88 0.38 -7.86
CA ILE A 314 -14.07 -1.05 -8.15
C ILE A 314 -15.23 -1.30 -9.14
N GLU A 315 -16.25 -0.44 -9.16
CA GLU A 315 -17.38 -0.48 -10.08
C GLU A 315 -16.95 -0.43 -11.56
N LYS A 316 -15.81 0.22 -11.86
CA LYS A 316 -15.25 0.27 -13.21
C LYS A 316 -14.69 -1.08 -13.66
N PHE A 317 -14.04 -1.80 -12.74
CA PHE A 317 -13.59 -3.16 -12.99
C PHE A 317 -14.77 -4.13 -13.15
N GLU A 318 -15.86 -3.94 -12.39
CA GLU A 318 -17.10 -4.71 -12.57
C GLU A 318 -17.73 -4.45 -13.95
N GLN A 319 -17.80 -3.18 -14.38
CA GLN A 319 -18.37 -2.80 -15.66
C GLN A 319 -17.56 -3.36 -16.85
N ILE A 320 -16.22 -3.25 -16.83
CA ILE A 320 -15.38 -3.76 -17.93
C ILE A 320 -15.38 -5.29 -17.98
N ILE A 321 -15.43 -5.98 -16.82
CA ILE A 321 -15.62 -7.44 -16.75
C ILE A 321 -17.00 -7.84 -17.32
N ARG A 322 -18.05 -7.08 -17.06
CA ARG A 322 -19.40 -7.34 -17.61
C ARG A 322 -19.42 -7.18 -19.12
N GLN A 323 -18.81 -6.13 -19.67
CA GLN A 323 -18.67 -5.94 -21.12
C GLN A 323 -17.87 -7.08 -21.74
N ARG A 324 -16.71 -7.42 -21.18
CA ARG A 324 -15.85 -8.49 -21.71
C ARG A 324 -16.54 -9.86 -21.73
N ARG A 325 -17.37 -10.16 -20.73
CA ARG A 325 -18.21 -11.37 -20.71
C ARG A 325 -19.29 -11.37 -21.80
N ALA A 326 -19.80 -10.20 -22.19
CA ALA A 326 -20.76 -10.08 -23.30
C ALA A 326 -20.06 -10.28 -24.65
N GLU A 327 -18.92 -9.62 -24.87
CA GLU A 327 -18.08 -9.77 -26.07
C GLU A 327 -17.62 -11.22 -26.30
N ASP A 328 -17.21 -11.91 -25.23
CA ASP A 328 -16.81 -13.32 -25.31
C ASP A 328 -18.02 -14.24 -25.60
N ALA A 329 -19.23 -13.89 -25.12
CA ALA A 329 -20.45 -14.65 -25.39
C ALA A 329 -20.95 -14.45 -26.83
N GLU A 330 -20.88 -13.23 -27.36
CA GLU A 330 -21.12 -12.91 -28.77
C GLU A 330 -20.11 -13.63 -29.67
N ARG A 331 -18.81 -13.58 -29.34
CA ARG A 331 -17.77 -14.31 -30.08
C ARG A 331 -18.00 -15.83 -30.06
N ALA A 332 -18.50 -16.39 -28.95
CA ALA A 332 -18.80 -17.81 -28.83
C ALA A 332 -20.10 -18.23 -29.55
N SER A 333 -20.95 -17.29 -29.98
CA SER A 333 -22.13 -17.60 -30.81
C SER A 333 -21.84 -17.64 -32.31
N LEU A 334 -20.66 -17.17 -32.75
CA LEU A 334 -20.24 -17.17 -34.15
C LEU A 334 -19.80 -18.57 -34.63
N PRO A 335 -20.26 -19.06 -35.81
CA PRO A 335 -19.97 -20.42 -36.29
C PRO A 335 -18.50 -20.78 -36.56
N SER A 336 -17.58 -19.80 -36.55
CA SER A 336 -16.16 -19.99 -36.88
C SER A 336 -15.25 -20.20 -35.65
N ALA A 337 -15.79 -20.25 -34.44
CA ALA A 337 -14.99 -20.41 -33.22
C ALA A 337 -14.33 -21.80 -33.15
N SER A 338 -13.01 -21.84 -32.96
CA SER A 338 -12.26 -23.10 -32.87
C SER A 338 -12.55 -23.81 -31.53
N SER A 339 -12.56 -25.14 -31.52
CA SER A 339 -12.87 -25.92 -30.31
C SER A 339 -11.85 -25.76 -29.17
N SER A 340 -10.72 -25.10 -29.42
CA SER A 340 -9.69 -24.74 -28.42
C SER A 340 -10.03 -23.49 -27.61
N ASP A 341 -10.87 -22.58 -28.13
CA ASP A 341 -11.12 -21.26 -27.51
C ASP A 341 -12.22 -21.30 -26.42
N LEU A 342 -12.89 -22.44 -26.24
CA LEU A 342 -14.06 -22.58 -25.34
C LEU A 342 -13.72 -22.75 -23.85
N GLN A 343 -12.52 -22.40 -23.40
CA GLN A 343 -12.25 -22.25 -21.97
C GLN A 343 -12.87 -20.94 -21.47
N ARG A 344 -13.96 -21.05 -20.69
CA ARG A 344 -14.56 -19.91 -19.98
C ARG A 344 -13.51 -19.18 -19.14
N LYS A 345 -13.06 -18.01 -19.60
CA LYS A 345 -12.15 -17.13 -18.86
C LYS A 345 -12.83 -16.71 -17.54
N ASN A 346 -12.28 -17.13 -16.41
CA ASN A 346 -12.78 -16.77 -15.09
C ASN A 346 -12.34 -15.35 -14.72
N TYR A 347 -13.17 -14.38 -15.10
CA TYR A 347 -13.01 -12.98 -14.72
C TYR A 347 -13.40 -12.74 -13.26
N SER A 348 -12.44 -12.29 -12.45
CA SER A 348 -12.63 -11.84 -11.06
C SER A 348 -12.32 -10.36 -10.92
N THR A 349 -13.07 -9.65 -10.06
CA THR A 349 -12.72 -8.29 -9.64
C THR A 349 -11.39 -8.27 -8.88
N PRO A 350 -10.59 -7.19 -9.00
CA PRO A 350 -9.35 -7.06 -8.24
C PRO A 350 -9.65 -6.85 -6.75
N ARG A 351 -8.72 -7.27 -5.89
CA ARG A 351 -8.80 -7.04 -4.42
C ARG A 351 -8.31 -5.66 -4.01
N ASP A 352 -7.48 -5.06 -4.85
CA ASP A 352 -6.96 -3.70 -4.71
C ASP A 352 -7.03 -3.06 -6.08
N THR A 353 -7.63 -1.88 -6.16
CA THR A 353 -7.88 -1.14 -7.39
C THR A 353 -6.67 -0.32 -7.84
N HIS A 354 -5.69 -0.11 -6.95
CA HIS A 354 -4.44 0.59 -7.28
C HIS A 354 -3.50 -0.25 -8.16
N GLU A 355 -3.60 -1.58 -8.11
CA GLU A 355 -2.77 -2.51 -8.87
C GLU A 355 -3.63 -3.57 -9.57
N PHE A 356 -3.53 -3.63 -10.89
CA PHE A 356 -4.14 -4.68 -11.69
C PHE A 356 -3.22 -5.91 -11.79
N GLU A 357 -3.72 -7.06 -11.34
CA GLU A 357 -2.99 -8.33 -11.40
C GLU A 357 -3.19 -9.02 -12.76
N SER A 358 -2.13 -9.05 -13.58
CA SER A 358 -2.05 -9.83 -14.82
C SER A 358 -1.05 -10.99 -14.68
N LYS A 359 -0.91 -11.82 -15.72
CA LYS A 359 0.01 -12.97 -15.76
C LYS A 359 0.63 -13.12 -17.14
N VAL A 360 1.94 -13.33 -17.18
CA VAL A 360 2.68 -13.67 -18.40
C VAL A 360 3.12 -15.13 -18.33
N LEU A 361 2.86 -15.90 -19.39
CA LEU A 361 3.29 -17.28 -19.50
C LEU A 361 4.66 -17.32 -20.20
N TYR A 362 5.74 -17.50 -19.45
CA TYR A 362 7.09 -17.64 -19.99
C TYR A 362 7.60 -19.06 -19.77
N ASN A 363 7.98 -19.76 -20.85
CA ASN A 363 8.42 -21.16 -20.83
C ASN A 363 7.49 -22.11 -20.05
N GLY A 364 6.17 -21.90 -20.11
CA GLY A 364 5.18 -22.69 -19.38
C GLY A 364 5.02 -22.33 -17.90
N VAL A 365 5.77 -21.36 -17.38
CA VAL A 365 5.65 -20.84 -16.01
C VAL A 365 4.80 -19.56 -16.04
N PRO A 366 3.65 -19.51 -15.33
CA PRO A 366 2.84 -18.31 -15.22
C PRO A 366 3.44 -17.35 -14.18
N VAL A 367 4.09 -16.29 -14.64
CA VAL A 367 4.67 -15.23 -13.80
C VAL A 367 3.59 -14.17 -13.52
N PRO A 368 3.21 -13.92 -12.24
CA PRO A 368 2.27 -12.87 -11.91
C PRO A 368 2.91 -11.48 -12.05
N ILE A 369 2.15 -10.54 -12.58
CA ILE A 369 2.55 -9.15 -12.80
C ILE A 369 1.51 -8.23 -12.17
N LYS A 370 1.96 -7.13 -11.55
CA LYS A 370 1.13 -6.07 -10.98
C LYS A 370 1.35 -4.79 -11.78
N VAL A 371 0.31 -4.28 -12.42
CA VAL A 371 0.35 -3.04 -13.21
C VAL A 371 -0.33 -1.92 -12.41
N PRO A 372 0.32 -0.79 -12.13
CA PRO A 372 -0.33 0.34 -11.46
C PRO A 372 -1.49 0.89 -12.29
N THR A 373 -2.68 0.98 -11.70
CA THR A 373 -3.89 1.45 -12.40
C THR A 373 -3.87 2.96 -12.65
N ALA A 374 -3.34 3.73 -11.71
CA ALA A 374 -3.24 5.19 -11.81
C ALA A 374 -1.80 5.67 -11.76
N LEU A 375 -1.30 6.21 -12.88
CA LEU A 375 0.03 6.77 -13.01
C LEU A 375 -0.05 8.30 -13.14
N SER A 376 0.86 9.01 -12.46
CA SER A 376 1.02 10.46 -12.64
C SER A 376 1.84 10.72 -13.91
N PRO A 377 1.64 11.87 -14.58
CA PRO A 377 2.61 12.40 -15.54
C PRO A 377 4.05 12.34 -14.99
N GLU A 378 5.03 12.19 -15.87
CA GLU A 378 6.47 12.13 -15.55
C GLU A 378 6.92 11.00 -14.61
N THR A 379 6.02 10.10 -14.16
CA THR A 379 6.38 8.94 -13.32
C THR A 379 6.78 7.77 -14.21
N VAL A 380 8.09 7.52 -14.31
CA VAL A 380 8.67 6.41 -15.09
C VAL A 380 9.52 5.51 -14.18
N GLY A 381 9.35 4.20 -14.28
CA GLY A 381 10.03 3.20 -13.45
C GLY A 381 9.35 2.99 -12.09
N ASP A 382 10.12 2.47 -11.14
CA ASP A 382 9.77 2.41 -9.71
C ASP A 382 10.91 3.12 -8.96
N PHE A 383 10.54 4.04 -8.07
CA PHE A 383 11.45 4.91 -7.33
C PHE A 383 10.72 5.53 -6.12
N SER A 384 11.49 5.90 -5.10
CA SER A 384 10.95 6.57 -3.91
C SER A 384 11.43 8.02 -3.81
N LEU A 385 10.47 8.95 -3.75
CA LEU A 385 10.74 10.34 -3.38
C LEU A 385 11.23 10.43 -1.94
N ILE A 386 10.74 9.57 -1.03
CA ILE A 386 11.22 9.52 0.36
C ILE A 386 12.73 9.21 0.40
N LYS A 387 13.20 8.21 -0.35
CA LYS A 387 14.63 7.87 -0.49
C LYS A 387 15.44 9.06 -1.01
N LEU A 388 14.97 9.74 -2.06
CA LEU A 388 15.63 10.93 -2.62
C LEU A 388 15.71 12.07 -1.60
N ILE A 389 14.60 12.39 -0.93
CA ILE A 389 14.50 13.46 0.07
C ILE A 389 15.45 13.16 1.24
N GLN A 390 15.38 11.97 1.83
CA GLN A 390 16.23 11.57 2.95
C GLN A 390 17.72 11.60 2.61
N THR A 391 18.10 11.20 1.39
CA THR A 391 19.50 11.19 0.92
C THR A 391 20.16 12.56 1.03
N PHE A 392 19.45 13.63 0.66
CA PHE A 392 20.01 14.99 0.66
C PHE A 392 19.62 15.83 1.88
N SER A 393 18.49 15.54 2.54
CA SER A 393 18.10 16.20 3.80
C SER A 393 18.99 15.79 4.97
N THR A 394 19.29 14.49 5.14
CA THR A 394 19.95 13.99 6.36
C THR A 394 21.32 14.65 6.59
N PRO A 395 22.24 14.74 5.61
CA PRO A 395 23.54 15.38 5.82
C PRO A 395 23.45 16.89 6.05
N HIS A 396 22.42 17.54 5.50
CA HIS A 396 22.18 18.97 5.68
C HIS A 396 21.65 19.28 7.09
N THR A 397 20.74 18.47 7.63
CA THR A 397 20.24 18.62 9.00
C THR A 397 21.32 18.30 10.05
N THR A 398 22.16 17.28 9.81
CA THR A 398 23.20 16.89 10.79
C THR A 398 24.46 17.76 10.73
N GLN A 399 24.81 18.28 9.57
CA GLN A 399 25.99 19.13 9.35
C GLN A 399 25.71 20.09 8.18
N PRO A 400 25.02 21.21 8.42
CA PRO A 400 24.69 22.17 7.37
C PRO A 400 25.96 22.75 6.75
N GLN A 401 25.95 22.89 5.42
CA GLN A 401 27.02 23.52 4.66
C GLN A 401 26.41 24.60 3.75
N PRO A 402 27.04 25.78 3.64
CA PRO A 402 26.54 26.85 2.79
C PRO A 402 26.75 26.54 1.30
N PHE A 403 25.72 26.77 0.50
CA PHE A 403 25.78 26.79 -0.95
C PHE A 403 26.40 28.09 -1.47
N ALA A 404 27.01 28.01 -2.67
CA ALA A 404 27.30 29.21 -3.45
C ALA A 404 25.98 29.92 -3.81
N LEU A 405 25.91 31.22 -3.59
CA LEU A 405 24.69 31.99 -3.84
C LEU A 405 24.40 32.07 -5.35
N HIS A 406 23.20 31.67 -5.75
CA HIS A 406 22.70 31.84 -7.11
C HIS A 406 21.22 32.25 -7.08
N PRO A 407 20.79 33.33 -7.76
CA PRO A 407 19.45 33.88 -7.60
C PRO A 407 18.31 32.90 -7.87
N HIS A 408 18.48 31.95 -8.81
CA HIS A 408 17.45 30.95 -9.10
C HIS A 408 17.44 29.82 -8.06
N LEU A 409 18.61 29.42 -7.54
CA LEU A 409 18.78 28.17 -6.80
C LEU A 409 18.69 28.33 -5.28
N THR A 410 19.22 29.43 -4.73
CA THR A 410 19.35 29.65 -3.28
C THR A 410 18.34 30.71 -2.80
N THR A 411 17.05 30.44 -2.98
CA THR A 411 15.94 31.37 -2.68
C THR A 411 15.88 31.82 -1.22
N SER A 412 16.27 30.95 -0.28
CA SER A 412 16.37 31.23 1.17
C SER A 412 17.81 31.57 1.61
N GLY A 413 18.69 31.92 0.67
CA GLY A 413 20.10 32.19 0.91
C GLY A 413 20.98 30.94 1.02
N ALA A 414 22.19 31.09 1.56
CA ALA A 414 23.24 30.06 1.49
C ALA A 414 22.85 28.72 2.14
N TYR A 415 21.90 28.72 3.08
CA TYR A 415 21.39 27.50 3.75
C TYR A 415 20.02 27.05 3.22
N THR A 416 19.66 27.43 1.98
CA THR A 416 18.46 26.89 1.30
C THR A 416 18.51 25.36 1.32
N HIS A 417 17.40 24.72 1.72
CA HIS A 417 17.35 23.28 1.89
C HIS A 417 17.65 22.54 0.55
N PRO A 418 18.47 21.47 0.51
CA PRO A 418 18.96 20.88 -0.74
C PRO A 418 17.87 20.42 -1.72
N ILE A 419 16.74 19.92 -1.22
CA ILE A 419 15.61 19.52 -2.07
C ILE A 419 14.94 20.72 -2.75
N ILE A 420 14.94 21.90 -2.11
CA ILE A 420 14.48 23.15 -2.71
C ILE A 420 15.50 23.63 -3.76
N VAL A 421 16.81 23.52 -3.50
CA VAL A 421 17.87 23.80 -4.48
C VAL A 421 17.73 22.91 -5.73
N LEU A 422 17.45 21.61 -5.55
CA LEU A 422 17.21 20.67 -6.65
C LEU A 422 15.97 21.03 -7.47
N VAL A 423 14.83 21.30 -6.83
CA VAL A 423 13.61 21.64 -7.57
C VAL A 423 13.69 23.03 -8.22
N ASN A 424 14.38 23.98 -7.61
CA ASN A 424 14.73 25.25 -8.27
C ASN A 424 15.60 25.03 -9.53
N ALA A 425 16.56 24.09 -9.49
CA ALA A 425 17.38 23.77 -10.66
C ALA A 425 16.56 23.10 -11.78
N LEU A 426 15.63 22.20 -11.41
CA LEU A 426 14.73 21.52 -12.35
C LEU A 426 13.75 22.52 -12.99
N LEU A 427 13.07 23.34 -12.19
CA LEU A 427 12.12 24.36 -12.65
C LEU A 427 12.78 25.44 -13.51
N THR A 428 14.07 25.74 -13.29
CA THR A 428 14.81 26.73 -14.11
C THR A 428 15.73 26.10 -15.16
N GLN A 429 15.43 24.85 -15.54
CA GLN A 429 16.02 24.09 -16.65
C GLN A 429 17.56 24.08 -16.65
N LYS A 430 18.16 23.86 -15.46
CA LYS A 430 19.62 23.76 -15.28
C LYS A 430 20.15 22.37 -15.65
N ARG A 431 21.46 22.29 -15.91
CA ARG A 431 22.18 21.03 -16.15
C ARG A 431 22.49 20.35 -14.83
N ILE A 432 21.83 19.24 -14.55
CA ILE A 432 21.87 18.53 -13.27
C ILE A 432 22.53 17.16 -13.48
N ILE A 433 23.51 16.83 -12.64
CA ILE A 433 24.15 15.51 -12.65
C ILE A 433 24.00 14.83 -11.29
N PHE A 434 23.39 13.66 -11.29
CA PHE A 434 23.41 12.72 -10.18
C PHE A 434 24.62 11.80 -10.32
N ILE A 435 25.56 11.87 -9.38
CA ILE A 435 26.78 11.07 -9.40
C ILE A 435 26.74 9.96 -8.36
N GLY A 436 26.86 8.72 -8.83
CA GLY A 436 26.84 7.49 -8.04
C GLY A 436 28.16 6.75 -8.04
N HIS A 437 29.27 7.41 -7.71
CA HIS A 437 30.57 6.73 -7.71
C HIS A 437 30.59 5.53 -6.75
N ASN A 438 30.99 4.36 -7.26
CA ASN A 438 30.94 3.04 -6.60
C ASN A 438 29.53 2.56 -6.20
N ARG A 439 28.45 3.25 -6.57
CA ARG A 439 27.06 2.77 -6.43
C ARG A 439 26.62 1.95 -7.66
N PRO A 440 25.64 1.04 -7.50
CA PRO A 440 24.96 0.43 -8.64
C PRO A 440 24.38 1.52 -9.55
N SER A 441 24.49 1.34 -10.86
CA SER A 441 23.94 2.30 -11.83
C SER A 441 22.43 2.46 -11.70
N GLY A 442 21.74 1.42 -11.20
CA GLY A 442 20.30 1.45 -10.94
C GLY A 442 19.89 2.44 -9.84
N GLU A 443 20.69 2.59 -8.77
CA GLU A 443 20.43 3.60 -7.72
C GLU A 443 20.52 5.03 -8.27
N VAL A 444 21.36 5.24 -9.31
CA VAL A 444 21.52 6.55 -9.96
C VAL A 444 20.33 6.85 -10.87
N ALA A 445 19.90 5.86 -11.66
CA ALA A 445 18.70 5.98 -12.49
C ALA A 445 17.44 6.23 -11.65
N GLU A 446 17.25 5.51 -10.55
CA GLU A 446 16.17 5.75 -9.58
C GLU A 446 16.16 7.20 -9.07
N ALA A 447 17.33 7.78 -8.77
CA ALA A 447 17.42 9.16 -8.28
C ALA A 447 17.06 10.21 -9.35
N VAL A 448 17.45 9.99 -10.61
CA VAL A 448 17.06 10.84 -11.74
C VAL A 448 15.56 10.80 -11.99
N LEU A 449 14.96 9.60 -12.01
CA LEU A 449 13.53 9.39 -12.21
C LEU A 449 12.71 10.00 -11.06
N ALA A 450 13.17 9.82 -9.82
CA ALA A 450 12.61 10.48 -8.65
C ALA A 450 12.68 12.01 -8.75
N ALA A 451 13.78 12.58 -9.24
CA ALA A 451 13.91 14.02 -9.43
C ALA A 451 12.92 14.57 -10.48
N CYS A 452 12.69 13.85 -11.59
CA CYS A 452 11.70 14.22 -12.60
C CYS A 452 10.28 14.28 -12.01
N ALA A 453 9.87 13.23 -11.29
CA ALA A 453 8.56 13.18 -10.66
C ALA A 453 8.41 14.19 -9.50
N LEU A 454 9.49 14.51 -8.79
CA LEU A 454 9.52 15.55 -7.77
C LEU A 454 9.25 16.94 -8.39
N ALA A 455 9.95 17.32 -9.45
CA ALA A 455 9.69 18.60 -10.14
C ALA A 455 8.32 18.64 -10.82
N SER A 456 7.84 17.49 -11.30
CA SER A 456 6.49 17.38 -11.86
C SER A 456 5.38 17.63 -10.83
N GLY A 457 5.49 17.04 -9.64
CA GLY A 457 4.35 16.88 -8.73
C GLY A 457 3.20 16.03 -9.31
N GLY A 458 3.38 15.43 -10.48
CA GLY A 458 2.33 14.84 -11.31
C GLY A 458 1.47 15.87 -12.05
N MET A 459 1.96 17.09 -12.25
CA MET A 459 1.19 18.19 -12.87
C MET A 459 1.99 18.98 -13.91
N LEU A 460 3.25 19.31 -13.61
CA LEU A 460 4.16 19.89 -14.57
C LEU A 460 4.79 18.78 -15.40
N ARG A 461 4.85 18.92 -16.73
CA ARG A 461 5.44 17.92 -17.63
C ARG A 461 6.72 18.41 -18.32
N GLY A 462 7.36 17.51 -19.05
CA GLY A 462 8.50 17.77 -19.93
C GLY A 462 9.88 17.43 -19.35
N PHE A 463 9.99 16.98 -18.10
CA PHE A 463 11.26 16.65 -17.43
C PHE A 463 11.89 15.37 -17.99
N VAL A 464 11.10 14.30 -18.15
CA VAL A 464 11.55 12.99 -18.63
C VAL A 464 12.14 13.07 -20.04
N ARG A 465 11.66 13.97 -20.91
CA ARG A 465 12.16 14.15 -22.29
C ARG A 465 13.61 14.66 -22.38
N HIS A 466 14.13 15.28 -21.32
CA HIS A 466 15.52 15.72 -21.20
C HIS A 466 16.24 15.08 -19.99
N ALA A 467 15.69 13.97 -19.49
CA ALA A 467 16.33 13.13 -18.51
C ALA A 467 17.11 11.99 -19.18
N PHE A 468 18.28 11.70 -18.63
CA PHE A 468 19.17 10.62 -19.01
C PHE A 468 19.41 9.79 -17.74
N PRO A 469 18.50 8.84 -17.39
CA PRO A 469 18.58 8.16 -16.09
C PRO A 469 19.91 7.43 -15.89
N TYR A 470 20.52 6.95 -16.97
CA TYR A 470 21.92 6.60 -17.03
C TYR A 470 22.58 7.14 -18.31
N THR A 471 23.80 7.66 -18.19
CA THR A 471 24.69 8.00 -19.30
C THR A 471 26.16 7.86 -18.88
N ASP A 472 27.04 7.68 -19.86
CA ASP A 472 28.49 7.53 -19.70
C ASP A 472 29.27 8.76 -20.19
N LEU A 473 30.59 8.62 -20.34
CA LEU A 473 31.47 9.66 -20.86
C LEU A 473 31.42 9.82 -22.39
N THR A 474 30.97 8.84 -23.15
CA THR A 474 30.96 8.88 -24.62
C THR A 474 29.90 9.85 -25.13
N LYS A 475 28.80 10.01 -24.39
CA LYS A 475 27.69 10.92 -24.72
C LYS A 475 27.82 12.33 -24.14
N VAL A 476 28.96 12.73 -23.58
CA VAL A 476 29.12 14.08 -22.98
C VAL A 476 28.88 15.19 -24.01
N ASP A 477 29.41 15.06 -25.22
CA ASP A 477 29.25 16.08 -26.26
C ASP A 477 27.79 16.18 -26.76
N ASP A 478 27.03 15.08 -26.74
CA ASP A 478 25.59 15.08 -27.04
C ASP A 478 24.77 15.67 -25.89
N LEU A 479 25.12 15.32 -24.65
CA LEU A 479 24.49 15.82 -23.44
C LEU A 479 24.61 17.36 -23.35
N LEU A 480 25.77 17.91 -23.72
CA LEU A 480 26.02 19.35 -23.73
C LEU A 480 25.30 20.12 -24.86
N LYS A 481 24.76 19.44 -25.88
CA LYS A 481 23.85 20.06 -26.87
C LYS A 481 22.46 20.32 -26.30
N VAL A 482 22.08 19.66 -25.20
CA VAL A 482 20.80 19.85 -24.53
C VAL A 482 20.89 21.08 -23.61
N PRO A 483 20.07 22.14 -23.79
CA PRO A 483 20.21 23.38 -23.02
C PRO A 483 20.10 23.23 -21.50
N GLY A 484 19.36 22.23 -21.04
CA GLY A 484 19.31 21.76 -19.67
C GLY A 484 18.90 20.29 -19.66
N PHE A 485 19.49 19.49 -18.77
CA PHE A 485 19.35 18.04 -18.74
C PHE A 485 19.40 17.52 -17.31
N ILE A 486 18.87 16.30 -17.08
CA ILE A 486 18.91 15.62 -15.79
C ILE A 486 19.59 14.27 -15.99
N ALA A 487 20.89 14.16 -15.69
CA ALA A 487 21.70 12.99 -16.04
C ALA A 487 22.18 12.19 -14.83
N GLY A 488 22.17 10.86 -14.95
CA GLY A 488 22.73 9.93 -13.97
C GLY A 488 24.06 9.34 -14.46
N VAL A 489 25.13 9.45 -13.66
CA VAL A 489 26.48 8.99 -14.02
C VAL A 489 27.15 8.24 -12.87
N THR A 490 27.97 7.23 -13.18
CA THR A 490 28.81 6.51 -12.18
C THR A 490 30.29 6.95 -12.22
N ASN A 491 30.71 7.63 -13.29
CA ASN A 491 32.10 8.00 -13.51
C ASN A 491 32.52 9.25 -12.70
N PRO A 492 33.60 9.21 -11.90
CA PRO A 492 34.01 10.34 -11.06
C PRO A 492 34.49 11.57 -11.85
N ALA A 493 34.85 11.44 -13.13
CA ALA A 493 35.37 12.53 -13.96
C ALA A 493 34.41 13.74 -14.04
N PHE A 494 33.10 13.49 -14.06
CA PHE A 494 32.08 14.55 -14.05
C PHE A 494 32.23 15.50 -12.85
N SER A 495 32.63 15.01 -11.68
CA SER A 495 32.80 15.84 -10.48
C SER A 495 33.95 16.86 -10.58
N HIS A 496 34.92 16.63 -11.46
CA HIS A 496 36.08 17.49 -11.70
C HIS A 496 35.88 18.48 -12.85
N LYS A 497 34.69 18.47 -13.47
CA LYS A 497 34.35 19.20 -14.68
C LYS A 497 33.15 20.13 -14.47
N PRO A 498 33.30 21.23 -13.69
CA PRO A 498 32.22 22.17 -13.41
C PRO A 498 31.69 22.91 -14.65
N GLU A 499 32.40 22.85 -15.78
CA GLU A 499 31.89 23.31 -17.07
C GLU A 499 30.73 22.45 -17.62
N TRP A 500 30.59 21.19 -17.19
CA TRP A 500 29.60 20.25 -17.73
C TRP A 500 28.23 20.31 -17.03
N TRP A 501 28.14 20.90 -15.85
CA TRP A 501 26.92 20.92 -15.03
C TRP A 501 26.79 22.22 -14.24
N ASP A 502 25.56 22.53 -13.86
CA ASP A 502 25.19 23.68 -13.03
C ASP A 502 24.94 23.24 -11.57
N LEU A 503 24.37 22.05 -11.37
CA LEU A 503 24.18 21.40 -10.07
C LEU A 503 24.68 19.95 -10.10
N LEU A 504 25.56 19.59 -9.16
CA LEU A 504 26.02 18.22 -8.93
C LEU A 504 25.38 17.67 -7.66
N CYS A 505 24.73 16.52 -7.77
CA CYS A 505 24.07 15.78 -6.70
C CYS A 505 24.85 14.49 -6.42
N ASP A 506 25.65 14.47 -5.36
CA ASP A 506 26.50 13.35 -4.94
C ASP A 506 25.69 12.38 -4.06
N LEU A 507 25.33 11.22 -4.63
CA LEU A 507 24.53 10.19 -3.95
C LEU A 507 25.31 9.47 -2.83
N PRO A 508 26.58 9.06 -3.01
CA PRO A 508 27.40 8.52 -1.92
C PRO A 508 27.50 9.41 -0.67
N THR A 509 27.65 10.73 -0.83
CA THR A 509 27.81 11.65 0.32
C THR A 509 26.52 12.35 0.74
N GLY A 510 25.47 12.28 -0.07
CA GLY A 510 24.22 13.01 0.13
C GLY A 510 24.40 14.54 0.11
N ARG A 511 25.41 15.03 -0.62
CA ARG A 511 25.73 16.46 -0.75
C ARG A 511 25.39 16.98 -2.15
N MET A 512 25.07 18.26 -2.23
CA MET A 512 24.92 18.97 -3.50
C MET A 512 25.97 20.06 -3.63
N LYS A 513 26.38 20.38 -4.86
CA LYS A 513 27.31 21.48 -5.17
C LYS A 513 26.77 22.26 -6.37
N ILE A 514 26.71 23.59 -6.24
CA ILE A 514 26.42 24.49 -7.35
C ILE A 514 27.75 24.82 -8.05
N SER A 515 27.77 24.79 -9.38
CA SER A 515 28.96 25.05 -10.18
C SER A 515 29.42 26.50 -10.04
N ASN A 516 30.73 26.74 -9.99
CA ASN A 516 31.30 28.09 -10.08
C ASN A 516 31.34 28.62 -11.54
N LYS A 517 30.86 27.82 -12.50
CA LYS A 517 30.67 28.18 -13.91
C LYS A 517 29.20 28.36 -14.30
N ILE A 518 28.26 28.24 -13.34
CA ILE A 518 26.85 28.49 -13.60
C ILE A 518 26.64 29.93 -14.09
N GLU A 519 25.84 30.08 -15.14
CA GLU A 519 25.51 31.41 -15.67
C GLU A 519 24.59 32.16 -14.71
N LEU A 520 24.94 33.41 -14.42
CA LEU A 520 24.10 34.32 -13.65
C LEU A 520 22.94 34.82 -14.53
N PRO A 521 21.71 34.88 -13.99
CA PRO A 521 20.58 35.39 -14.75
C PRO A 521 20.72 36.90 -15.02
N GLN A 522 20.16 37.33 -16.15
CA GLN A 522 20.04 38.74 -16.47
C GLN A 522 18.99 39.42 -15.56
N ALA A 523 19.02 40.76 -15.50
CA ALA A 523 17.96 41.51 -14.85
C ALA A 523 16.65 41.32 -15.63
N THR A 524 15.58 40.95 -14.94
CA THR A 524 14.25 40.72 -15.53
C THR A 524 13.27 41.81 -15.13
N ASP A 525 12.20 42.00 -15.90
CA ASP A 525 11.22 43.07 -15.66
C ASP A 525 10.58 42.96 -14.27
N GLY A 526 10.33 41.75 -13.77
CA GLY A 526 9.86 41.54 -12.40
C GLY A 526 10.84 42.01 -11.33
N GLN A 527 12.15 41.87 -11.54
CA GLN A 527 13.15 42.41 -10.61
C GLN A 527 13.08 43.95 -10.58
N VAL A 528 12.98 44.58 -11.76
CA VAL A 528 12.88 46.04 -11.90
C VAL A 528 11.59 46.56 -11.28
N PHE A 529 10.46 45.87 -11.47
CA PHE A 529 9.16 46.20 -10.89
C PHE A 529 9.22 46.31 -9.37
N PHE A 530 9.64 45.25 -8.66
CA PHE A 530 9.68 45.26 -7.19
C PHE A 530 10.76 46.19 -6.64
N GLN A 531 11.91 46.33 -7.31
CA GLN A 531 12.93 47.32 -6.95
C GLN A 531 12.41 48.76 -7.07
N SER A 532 11.62 49.07 -8.10
CA SER A 532 11.02 50.40 -8.28
C SER A 532 10.01 50.77 -7.18
N GLN A 533 9.38 49.77 -6.57
CA GLN A 533 8.50 49.93 -5.41
C GLN A 533 9.24 49.91 -4.06
N GLY A 534 10.57 49.81 -4.07
CA GLY A 534 11.40 49.75 -2.85
C GLY A 534 11.30 48.42 -2.09
N ILE A 535 10.77 47.37 -2.71
CA ILE A 535 10.61 46.05 -2.08
C ILE A 535 11.89 45.23 -2.34
N PRO A 536 12.55 44.67 -1.31
CA PRO A 536 13.72 43.81 -1.50
C PRO A 536 13.40 42.57 -2.32
N VAL A 537 14.13 42.39 -3.43
CA VAL A 537 14.02 41.25 -4.36
C VAL A 537 15.10 40.23 -4.08
N GLY A 538 14.72 38.94 -4.10
CA GLY A 538 15.67 37.83 -4.05
C GLY A 538 16.29 37.60 -2.68
N ILE A 539 17.59 37.27 -2.66
CA ILE A 539 18.24 36.58 -1.54
C ILE A 539 18.20 37.39 -0.23
N TYR A 540 17.34 36.97 0.69
CA TYR A 540 17.27 37.53 2.04
C TYR A 540 18.51 37.12 2.86
N PRO A 541 19.21 38.06 3.51
CA PRO A 541 20.41 37.75 4.29
C PRO A 541 20.03 37.06 5.60
N SER A 542 20.07 35.73 5.59
CA SER A 542 19.92 34.91 6.81
C SER A 542 21.19 35.01 7.67
N GLY A 543 21.21 35.95 8.62
CA GLY A 543 22.22 35.99 9.68
C GLY A 543 22.13 34.75 10.58
N SER A 544 23.27 34.24 11.06
CA SER A 544 23.35 32.90 11.71
C SER A 544 22.69 32.79 13.10
N ASP A 545 22.29 33.91 13.71
CA ASP A 545 21.94 33.96 15.14
C ASP A 545 20.65 34.78 15.39
N SER A 546 19.52 34.36 14.81
CA SER A 546 18.23 35.00 15.08
C SER A 546 17.05 34.02 15.05
N LYS A 547 16.49 33.75 16.25
CA LYS A 547 15.17 33.14 16.43
C LYS A 547 14.09 34.11 15.95
N GLY A 548 13.89 34.16 14.63
CA GLY A 548 13.00 35.12 13.98
C GLY A 548 13.33 35.46 12.53
N ALA A 549 14.15 34.63 11.85
CA ALA A 549 14.31 34.75 10.40
C ALA A 549 12.94 34.62 9.71
N THR A 550 12.57 35.62 8.93
CA THR A 550 11.36 35.55 8.09
C THR A 550 11.62 34.57 6.95
N ASP A 551 10.70 33.62 6.74
CA ASP A 551 10.67 32.74 5.57
C ASP A 551 9.61 33.26 4.59
N PRO A 552 9.94 34.26 3.72
CA PRO A 552 8.96 34.87 2.82
C PRO A 552 8.55 33.94 1.67
N THR A 553 9.25 32.83 1.47
CA THR A 553 8.92 31.74 0.53
C THR A 553 7.98 30.68 1.13
N GLY A 554 8.05 30.48 2.45
CA GLY A 554 7.43 29.35 3.15
C GLY A 554 8.11 28.00 2.90
N ASP A 555 9.29 27.99 2.28
CA ASP A 555 10.01 26.78 1.87
C ASP A 555 10.59 26.02 3.07
N THR A 556 11.10 26.72 4.08
CA THR A 556 11.66 26.12 5.30
C THR A 556 10.55 25.44 6.10
N HIS A 557 9.44 26.16 6.35
CA HIS A 557 8.28 25.60 7.05
C HIS A 557 7.67 24.41 6.31
N PHE A 558 7.58 24.49 4.98
CA PHE A 558 7.11 23.37 4.17
C PHE A 558 8.03 22.14 4.28
N MET A 559 9.35 22.33 4.17
CA MET A 559 10.31 21.23 4.30
C MET A 559 10.28 20.61 5.71
N GLU A 560 10.12 21.39 6.77
CA GLU A 560 9.93 20.88 8.14
C GLU A 560 8.65 20.02 8.25
N SER A 561 7.51 20.49 7.74
CA SER A 561 6.25 19.73 7.73
C SER A 561 6.32 18.46 6.88
N LEU A 562 7.11 18.47 5.80
CA LEU A 562 7.36 17.30 4.95
C LEU A 562 8.26 16.28 5.64
N LEU A 563 9.38 16.72 6.21
CA LEU A 563 10.31 15.86 6.95
C LEU A 563 9.67 15.27 8.21
N ALA A 564 8.82 16.03 8.91
CA ALA A 564 8.00 15.52 10.00
C ALA A 564 7.03 14.41 9.53
N SER A 565 6.47 14.52 8.32
CA SER A 565 5.60 13.48 7.74
C SER A 565 6.37 12.21 7.40
N ILE A 566 7.59 12.35 6.89
CA ILE A 566 8.51 11.22 6.64
C ILE A 566 8.93 10.57 7.97
N ALA A 567 9.27 11.36 8.99
CA ALA A 567 9.60 10.85 10.33
C ALA A 567 8.42 10.12 10.99
N ASN A 568 7.19 10.61 10.76
CA ASN A 568 5.93 9.97 11.17
C ASN A 568 5.51 8.80 10.27
N ARG A 569 6.36 8.36 9.33
CA ARG A 569 6.13 7.21 8.44
C ARG A 569 4.87 7.30 7.57
N HIS A 570 4.49 8.51 7.15
CA HIS A 570 3.47 8.65 6.11
C HIS A 570 3.96 8.03 4.80
N GLY A 571 3.10 7.28 4.12
CA GLY A 571 3.44 6.57 2.89
C GLY A 571 3.82 7.49 1.72
N GLU A 572 4.49 6.89 0.72
CA GLU A 572 4.97 7.57 -0.50
C GLU A 572 3.86 8.40 -1.19
N ASN A 573 2.62 7.90 -1.26
CA ASN A 573 1.46 8.62 -1.81
C ASN A 573 1.15 9.92 -1.04
N ALA A 574 1.19 9.90 0.29
CA ALA A 574 0.95 11.08 1.12
C ALA A 574 2.08 12.12 0.98
N ILE A 575 3.33 11.67 0.81
CA ILE A 575 4.48 12.53 0.52
C ILE A 575 4.37 13.15 -0.88
N ARG A 576 3.99 12.37 -1.89
CA ARG A 576 3.67 12.86 -3.26
C ARG A 576 2.56 13.90 -3.24
N ALA A 577 1.48 13.67 -2.50
CA ALA A 577 0.36 14.61 -2.38
C ALA A 577 0.75 15.92 -1.66
N LYS A 578 1.56 15.85 -0.59
CA LYS A 578 2.16 17.04 0.02
C LYS A 578 3.06 17.82 -0.95
N TRP A 579 3.89 17.12 -1.73
CA TRP A 579 4.78 17.77 -2.70
C TRP A 579 4.01 18.42 -3.86
N ARG A 580 3.00 17.71 -4.40
CA ARG A 580 2.05 18.25 -5.39
C ARG A 580 1.38 19.53 -4.92
N SER A 581 1.03 19.62 -3.63
CA SER A 581 0.46 20.82 -3.04
C SER A 581 1.42 22.02 -3.05
N TRP A 582 2.74 21.79 -2.91
CA TRP A 582 3.76 22.84 -3.05
C TRP A 582 3.92 23.28 -4.51
N ILE A 583 3.96 22.32 -5.46
CA ILE A 583 3.98 22.63 -6.91
C ILE A 583 2.74 23.43 -7.32
N MET A 584 1.56 23.08 -6.82
CA MET A 584 0.31 23.83 -7.06
C MET A 584 0.31 25.22 -6.43
N LYS A 585 0.87 25.39 -5.23
CA LYS A 585 1.10 26.70 -4.63
C LYS A 585 2.01 27.53 -5.54
N PHE A 586 3.14 26.97 -5.98
CA PHE A 586 4.11 27.66 -6.85
C PHE A 586 3.49 28.09 -8.18
N ALA A 587 2.73 27.23 -8.87
CA ALA A 587 2.05 27.58 -10.11
C ALA A 587 1.04 28.72 -9.94
N ARG A 588 0.23 28.70 -8.87
CA ARG A 588 -0.77 29.76 -8.59
C ARG A 588 -0.13 31.08 -8.11
N ILE A 589 1.01 31.02 -7.43
CA ILE A 589 1.83 32.20 -7.11
C ILE A 589 2.46 32.79 -8.37
N SER A 590 2.92 31.94 -9.30
CA SER A 590 3.46 32.37 -10.60
C SER A 590 2.39 33.06 -11.45
N ALA A 591 1.15 32.58 -11.44
CA ALA A 591 0.03 33.25 -12.11
C ALA A 591 -0.22 34.66 -11.55
N ALA A 592 -0.32 34.78 -10.22
CA ALA A 592 -0.51 36.06 -9.55
C ALA A 592 0.69 37.02 -9.71
N PHE A 593 1.91 36.48 -9.83
CA PHE A 593 3.11 37.24 -10.17
C PHE A 593 2.97 37.86 -11.56
N GLU A 594 2.57 37.06 -12.55
CA GLU A 594 2.38 37.54 -13.91
C GLU A 594 1.27 38.60 -14.02
N GLU A 595 0.14 38.40 -13.35
CA GLU A 595 -0.91 39.42 -13.26
C GLU A 595 -0.41 40.72 -12.61
N THR A 596 0.44 40.62 -11.59
CA THR A 596 0.95 41.79 -10.85
C THR A 596 2.03 42.56 -11.62
N VAL A 597 2.92 41.87 -12.32
CA VAL A 597 4.09 42.44 -13.03
C VAL A 597 3.79 42.77 -14.49
N TYR A 598 3.09 41.86 -15.19
CA TYR A 598 2.81 41.94 -16.63
C TYR A 598 1.34 42.27 -16.96
N GLY A 599 0.46 42.35 -15.96
CA GLY A 599 -0.95 42.71 -16.11
C GLY A 599 -1.90 41.57 -16.51
N ALA A 600 -1.36 40.42 -16.92
CA ALA A 600 -2.12 39.22 -17.26
C ALA A 600 -1.23 37.97 -17.12
N SER A 601 -1.84 36.79 -16.98
CA SER A 601 -1.14 35.50 -16.91
C SER A 601 -1.71 34.49 -17.90
N ALA A 602 -0.84 33.70 -18.53
CA ALA A 602 -1.24 32.53 -19.32
C ALA A 602 -1.48 31.28 -18.46
N LEU A 603 -1.05 31.31 -17.19
CA LEU A 603 -1.25 30.23 -16.21
C LEU A 603 -2.65 30.21 -15.58
N PHE A 604 -3.51 31.17 -15.94
CA PHE A 604 -4.87 31.26 -15.43
C PHE A 604 -5.88 31.43 -16.57
N VAL A 605 -6.56 30.34 -16.91
CA VAL A 605 -7.63 30.33 -17.91
C VAL A 605 -8.98 30.34 -17.17
N GLY A 606 -9.67 31.48 -17.20
CA GLY A 606 -11.11 31.59 -16.94
C GLY A 606 -11.57 32.34 -15.69
N SER A 607 -12.55 33.24 -15.87
CA SER A 607 -13.12 34.17 -14.87
C SER A 607 -12.17 35.29 -14.46
N HIS A 608 -12.15 36.39 -15.23
CA HIS A 608 -11.53 37.62 -14.75
C HIS A 608 -12.36 38.21 -13.60
N ALA A 609 -11.75 39.08 -12.78
CA ALA A 609 -12.46 39.83 -11.73
C ALA A 609 -13.57 40.78 -12.25
N THR A 610 -13.73 40.89 -13.58
CA THR A 610 -14.77 41.66 -14.27
C THR A 610 -15.99 40.82 -14.67
N ASP A 611 -15.93 39.49 -14.58
CA ASP A 611 -17.08 38.63 -14.87
C ASP A 611 -18.06 38.64 -13.68
N GLU A 612 -19.36 38.78 -13.95
CA GLU A 612 -20.38 38.72 -12.88
C GLU A 612 -20.32 37.35 -12.16
N PRO A 613 -20.42 37.33 -10.82
CA PRO A 613 -20.27 36.09 -10.06
C PRO A 613 -21.46 35.16 -10.27
N VAL A 614 -21.33 34.24 -11.24
CA VAL A 614 -22.30 33.19 -11.59
C VAL A 614 -22.86 32.49 -10.34
N TYR A 615 -21.98 32.16 -9.39
CA TYR A 615 -22.32 31.45 -8.15
C TYR A 615 -22.44 32.35 -6.92
N GLY A 616 -22.47 33.68 -7.09
CA GLY A 616 -22.56 34.65 -5.99
C GLY A 616 -21.27 34.80 -5.14
N VAL A 617 -20.16 34.22 -5.59
CA VAL A 617 -18.83 34.36 -4.97
C VAL A 617 -17.79 34.81 -6.00
N THR A 618 -16.89 35.70 -5.59
CA THR A 618 -15.84 36.30 -6.43
C THR A 618 -14.43 35.94 -5.95
N GLY A 619 -13.46 36.16 -6.84
CA GLY A 619 -12.03 36.02 -6.59
C GLY A 619 -11.44 34.74 -7.19
N HIS A 620 -10.19 34.83 -7.62
CA HIS A 620 -9.41 33.79 -8.30
C HIS A 620 -7.94 33.79 -7.85
N GLY A 621 -7.20 32.73 -8.20
CA GLY A 621 -5.77 32.64 -7.92
C GLY A 621 -5.45 32.24 -6.47
N PHE A 622 -4.21 32.46 -6.02
CA PHE A 622 -3.80 32.16 -4.64
C PHE A 622 -4.34 33.20 -3.64
N VAL A 623 -4.47 32.81 -2.36
CA VAL A 623 -5.08 33.63 -1.31
C VAL A 623 -4.04 34.00 -0.25
N TRP A 624 -3.85 35.31 -0.04
CA TRP A 624 -3.01 35.85 1.02
C TRP A 624 -3.86 36.49 2.13
N PRO A 625 -3.37 36.53 3.39
CA PRO A 625 -4.05 37.25 4.47
C PRO A 625 -4.19 38.75 4.22
N ASP A 626 -3.22 39.34 3.52
CA ASP A 626 -3.11 40.76 3.23
C ASP A 626 -2.21 41.03 2.01
N GLU A 627 -2.36 42.20 1.39
CA GLU A 627 -1.63 42.59 0.17
C GLU A 627 -0.11 42.77 0.41
N LEU A 628 0.31 43.12 1.63
CA LEU A 628 1.74 43.30 1.94
C LEU A 628 2.45 41.94 2.07
N SER A 629 1.77 40.93 2.63
CA SER A 629 2.21 39.53 2.60
C SER A 629 2.28 38.99 1.16
N LYS A 630 1.28 39.28 0.30
CA LYS A 630 1.32 38.96 -1.14
C LYS A 630 2.55 39.56 -1.81
N MET A 631 2.71 40.89 -1.74
CA MET A 631 3.82 41.59 -2.40
C MET A 631 5.20 41.11 -1.94
N ARG A 632 5.34 40.74 -0.65
CA ARG A 632 6.57 40.15 -0.11
C ARG A 632 6.85 38.74 -0.68
N GLU A 633 5.85 37.86 -0.71
CA GLU A 633 6.03 36.49 -1.23
C GLU A 633 6.25 36.48 -2.76
N LEU A 634 5.60 37.39 -3.50
CA LEU A 634 5.88 37.59 -4.93
C LEU A 634 7.33 38.07 -5.15
N ALA A 635 7.78 39.10 -4.43
CA ALA A 635 9.16 39.60 -4.52
C ALA A 635 10.22 38.55 -4.15
N ALA A 636 9.91 37.66 -3.21
CA ALA A 636 10.78 36.55 -2.82
C ALA A 636 10.89 35.47 -3.90
N ASN A 637 9.83 35.24 -4.69
CA ASN A 637 9.79 34.22 -5.73
C ASN A 637 10.20 34.73 -7.13
N VAL A 638 10.44 36.04 -7.33
CA VAL A 638 10.80 36.68 -8.63
C VAL A 638 11.74 35.81 -9.48
N HIS A 639 12.92 35.46 -8.96
CA HIS A 639 13.93 34.71 -9.70
C HIS A 639 13.53 33.28 -10.04
N ARG A 640 12.67 32.66 -9.21
CA ARG A 640 12.14 31.31 -9.44
C ARG A 640 11.07 31.33 -10.54
N VAL A 641 10.16 32.31 -10.49
CA VAL A 641 9.06 32.46 -11.47
C VAL A 641 9.62 32.83 -12.85
N GLU A 642 10.45 33.86 -12.93
CA GLU A 642 11.05 34.33 -14.20
C GLU A 642 11.98 33.28 -14.81
N GLY A 643 12.67 32.52 -13.97
CA GLY A 643 13.51 31.40 -14.38
C GLY A 643 12.69 30.22 -14.93
N TRP A 644 11.47 29.98 -14.43
CA TRP A 644 10.58 28.92 -14.91
C TRP A 644 9.78 29.32 -16.16
N ARG A 645 9.34 30.59 -16.25
CA ARG A 645 8.52 31.17 -17.33
C ARG A 645 9.11 31.01 -18.73
N ASN A 646 10.42 30.82 -18.84
CA ASN A 646 11.14 30.64 -20.11
C ASN A 646 11.48 29.16 -20.41
N THR A 647 10.95 28.20 -19.64
CA THR A 647 11.29 26.77 -19.76
C THR A 647 10.21 25.98 -20.49
N ARG A 648 10.61 24.83 -21.05
CA ARG A 648 9.68 23.89 -21.71
C ARG A 648 8.48 23.54 -20.81
N SER A 649 8.76 23.26 -19.53
CA SER A 649 7.74 22.85 -18.55
C SER A 649 6.63 23.90 -18.35
N TYR A 650 6.96 25.19 -18.41
CA TYR A 650 5.98 26.27 -18.36
C TYR A 650 5.07 26.29 -19.60
N TYR A 651 5.64 26.17 -20.80
CA TYR A 651 4.86 26.13 -22.05
C TYR A 651 3.96 24.89 -22.15
N SER A 652 4.48 23.70 -21.82
CA SER A 652 3.69 22.46 -21.81
C SER A 652 2.56 22.53 -20.77
N PHE A 653 2.78 23.18 -19.61
CA PHE A 653 1.74 23.39 -18.59
C PHE A 653 0.65 24.39 -19.03
N ILE A 654 0.97 25.46 -19.77
CA ILE A 654 -0.05 26.33 -20.38
C ILE A 654 -0.94 25.55 -21.35
N GLN A 655 -0.36 24.69 -22.17
CA GLN A 655 -1.12 23.83 -23.09
C GLN A 655 -2.02 22.86 -22.33
N ASP A 656 -1.54 22.29 -21.22
CA ASP A 656 -2.35 21.41 -20.37
C ASP A 656 -3.51 22.16 -19.71
N LEU A 657 -3.30 23.40 -19.25
CA LEU A 657 -4.35 24.25 -18.71
C LEU A 657 -5.41 24.59 -19.76
N ALA A 658 -5.00 24.87 -21.01
CA ALA A 658 -5.93 25.10 -22.12
C ALA A 658 -6.78 23.84 -22.42
N ARG A 659 -6.14 22.68 -22.59
CA ARG A 659 -6.82 21.38 -22.79
C ARG A 659 -7.74 21.02 -21.63
N GLN A 660 -7.33 21.29 -20.39
CA GLN A 660 -8.15 21.07 -19.21
C GLN A 660 -9.33 22.06 -19.13
N TRP A 661 -9.19 23.31 -19.57
CA TRP A 661 -10.27 24.31 -19.53
C TRP A 661 -11.49 23.93 -20.37
N GLU A 662 -11.27 23.32 -21.53
CA GLU A 662 -12.33 22.75 -22.37
C GLU A 662 -13.11 21.66 -21.61
N ARG A 663 -12.39 20.75 -20.96
CA ARG A 663 -12.94 19.57 -20.26
C ARG A 663 -13.36 19.83 -18.80
N ARG A 664 -13.05 20.99 -18.22
CA ARG A 664 -13.22 21.34 -16.79
C ARG A 664 -14.69 21.34 -16.35
N PRO A 665 -15.19 20.42 -15.50
CA PRO A 665 -16.61 20.27 -15.20
C PRO A 665 -17.32 21.56 -14.77
N VAL A 666 -16.73 22.31 -13.82
CA VAL A 666 -17.28 23.59 -13.36
C VAL A 666 -16.46 24.78 -13.88
N ARG A 667 -17.13 25.72 -14.55
CA ARG A 667 -16.61 27.05 -14.96
C ARG A 667 -17.26 28.16 -14.13
N GLY A 668 -16.73 29.39 -14.19
CA GLY A 668 -17.29 30.56 -13.47
C GLY A 668 -17.05 30.60 -11.95
N ILE A 669 -16.24 29.68 -11.41
CA ILE A 669 -15.78 29.68 -10.01
C ILE A 669 -14.40 29.02 -9.90
N ASP A 670 -13.47 29.67 -9.20
CA ASP A 670 -12.19 29.08 -8.80
C ASP A 670 -12.36 28.33 -7.46
N LEU A 671 -12.58 27.02 -7.56
CA LEU A 671 -12.77 26.12 -6.43
C LEU A 671 -11.56 26.14 -5.47
N HIS A 672 -10.33 26.23 -5.99
CA HIS A 672 -9.12 26.30 -5.17
C HIS A 672 -9.03 27.63 -4.41
N HIS A 673 -9.37 28.75 -5.05
CA HIS A 673 -9.41 30.05 -4.40
C HIS A 673 -10.47 30.10 -3.28
N GLN A 674 -11.70 29.63 -3.53
CA GLN A 674 -12.75 29.66 -2.50
C GLN A 674 -12.43 28.71 -1.32
N HIS A 675 -11.81 27.55 -1.57
CA HIS A 675 -11.30 26.68 -0.52
C HIS A 675 -10.17 27.33 0.29
N ASP A 676 -9.22 28.00 -0.36
CA ASP A 676 -8.15 28.71 0.35
C ASP A 676 -8.68 29.92 1.13
N LYS A 677 -9.75 30.60 0.69
CA LYS A 677 -10.44 31.62 1.51
C LYS A 677 -10.99 31.04 2.80
N LEU A 678 -11.62 29.85 2.76
CA LEU A 678 -12.09 29.14 3.96
C LEU A 678 -10.95 28.68 4.87
N ARG A 679 -9.77 28.38 4.31
CA ARG A 679 -8.60 27.86 5.03
C ARG A 679 -7.69 28.94 5.62
N CYS A 680 -7.52 30.05 4.93
CA CYS A 680 -6.48 31.05 5.21
C CYS A 680 -7.03 32.39 5.72
N LEU A 681 -8.32 32.70 5.51
CA LEU A 681 -8.92 33.97 5.94
C LEU A 681 -9.91 33.78 7.09
N LYS A 682 -10.05 34.83 7.92
CA LYS A 682 -11.11 34.93 8.93
C LYS A 682 -12.37 35.52 8.29
N LEU A 683 -13.17 34.65 7.68
CA LEU A 683 -14.44 35.02 7.05
C LEU A 683 -15.56 35.18 8.11
N THR A 684 -16.55 36.01 7.79
CA THR A 684 -17.83 36.04 8.53
C THR A 684 -18.64 34.76 8.28
N HIS A 685 -19.66 34.51 9.10
CA HIS A 685 -20.58 33.39 8.87
C HIS A 685 -21.28 33.49 7.51
N ASP A 686 -21.72 34.70 7.10
CA ASP A 686 -22.40 34.92 5.82
C ASP A 686 -21.46 34.69 4.63
N GLN A 687 -20.22 35.18 4.70
CA GLN A 687 -19.20 34.93 3.67
C GLN A 687 -18.83 33.45 3.55
N SER A 688 -18.74 32.75 4.68
CA SER A 688 -18.48 31.31 4.72
C SER A 688 -19.66 30.52 4.12
N ALA A 689 -20.89 30.88 4.51
CA ALA A 689 -22.12 30.28 4.00
C ALA A 689 -22.28 30.51 2.48
N ALA A 690 -21.97 31.70 1.98
CA ALA A 690 -21.97 32.00 0.54
C ALA A 690 -21.04 31.05 -0.23
N ILE A 691 -19.85 30.76 0.29
CA ILE A 691 -18.93 29.78 -0.34
C ILE A 691 -19.52 28.37 -0.32
N TYR A 692 -20.03 27.87 0.82
CA TYR A 692 -20.63 26.54 0.86
C TYR A 692 -21.84 26.41 -0.08
N LEU A 693 -22.69 27.43 -0.16
CA LEU A 693 -23.84 27.47 -1.05
C LEU A 693 -23.43 27.53 -2.53
N ALA A 694 -22.37 28.28 -2.87
CA ALA A 694 -21.80 28.31 -4.21
C ALA A 694 -21.29 26.91 -4.63
N LEU A 695 -20.51 26.24 -3.77
CA LEU A 695 -20.01 24.89 -4.02
C LEU A 695 -21.16 23.88 -4.17
N GLY A 696 -22.21 23.99 -3.35
CA GLY A 696 -23.43 23.16 -3.47
C GLY A 696 -24.14 23.35 -4.81
N ARG A 697 -24.41 24.60 -5.21
CA ARG A 697 -25.05 24.93 -6.49
C ARG A 697 -24.30 24.39 -7.70
N CYS A 698 -22.97 24.39 -7.68
CA CYS A 698 -22.16 23.80 -8.75
C CYS A 698 -22.48 22.30 -8.96
N VAL A 699 -22.68 21.55 -7.87
CA VAL A 699 -23.04 20.11 -7.92
C VAL A 699 -24.52 19.91 -8.31
N GLU A 700 -25.41 20.79 -7.85
CA GLU A 700 -26.85 20.75 -8.17
C GLU A 700 -27.12 21.06 -9.65
N GLU A 701 -26.52 22.13 -10.20
CA GLU A 701 -26.67 22.50 -11.61
C GLU A 701 -26.08 21.45 -12.56
N ALA A 702 -24.92 20.87 -12.20
CA ALA A 702 -24.30 19.81 -12.97
C ALA A 702 -25.18 18.54 -13.08
N GLY A 703 -26.00 18.27 -12.06
CA GLY A 703 -26.93 17.12 -12.01
C GLY A 703 -28.38 17.42 -12.36
N GLY A 704 -28.71 18.66 -12.74
CA GLY A 704 -30.09 19.08 -12.99
C GLY A 704 -30.78 18.29 -14.11
N PRO A 705 -32.10 18.03 -14.02
CA PRO A 705 -32.82 17.38 -15.11
C PRO A 705 -32.86 18.27 -16.36
N LYS A 706 -32.81 17.65 -17.55
CA LYS A 706 -33.00 18.36 -18.83
C LYS A 706 -34.26 19.23 -18.77
N PRO A 707 -34.20 20.55 -19.01
CA PRO A 707 -35.40 21.31 -19.31
C PRO A 707 -36.00 20.75 -20.60
N SER A 708 -37.26 20.33 -20.55
CA SER A 708 -38.02 20.11 -21.79
C SER A 708 -38.19 21.45 -22.50
N PRO A 709 -38.03 21.55 -23.83
CA PRO A 709 -38.23 22.80 -24.54
C PRO A 709 -39.69 23.24 -24.40
N SER A 710 -39.94 24.28 -23.60
CA SER A 710 -41.22 24.96 -23.56
C SER A 710 -41.38 25.80 -24.84
N PRO A 711 -42.52 25.72 -25.55
CA PRO A 711 -42.69 26.36 -26.85
C PRO A 711 -43.03 27.86 -26.71
N SER A 712 -42.24 28.61 -25.95
CA SER A 712 -42.46 30.03 -25.66
C SER A 712 -41.28 30.95 -26.01
N ASP A 713 -40.05 30.43 -26.10
CA ASP A 713 -38.86 31.27 -26.32
C ASP A 713 -38.51 31.35 -27.81
N THR A 714 -39.47 31.88 -28.56
CA THR A 714 -39.27 32.47 -29.90
C THR A 714 -39.51 33.96 -29.79
N ASP A 715 -38.51 34.68 -29.26
CA ASP A 715 -38.14 36.07 -29.62
C ASP A 715 -37.16 36.65 -28.57
N LEU A 716 -35.85 36.63 -28.86
CA LEU A 716 -34.98 37.81 -28.76
C LEU A 716 -33.57 37.55 -29.36
N SER A 717 -33.45 37.69 -30.67
CA SER A 717 -32.15 37.65 -31.36
C SER A 717 -31.56 39.05 -31.55
N THR A 718 -30.86 39.59 -30.54
CA THR A 718 -29.70 40.52 -30.70
C THR A 718 -29.22 41.03 -29.34
N VAL A 719 -27.97 40.76 -28.97
CA VAL A 719 -26.89 41.73 -28.63
C VAL A 719 -25.63 40.90 -28.35
N THR A 720 -24.54 41.16 -29.08
CA THR A 720 -23.22 40.56 -28.87
C THR A 720 -22.31 41.48 -28.06
N THR A 721 -21.85 41.05 -26.88
CA THR A 721 -20.44 41.11 -26.41
C THR A 721 -20.32 40.56 -24.98
N SER A 722 -19.33 39.68 -24.74
CA SER A 722 -18.82 39.23 -23.42
C SER A 722 -19.87 38.79 -22.37
N THR A 723 -20.54 37.67 -22.59
CA THR A 723 -21.32 36.97 -21.56
C THR A 723 -20.55 35.76 -21.01
N SER A 724 -20.46 35.66 -19.68
CA SER A 724 -19.85 34.52 -18.98
C SER A 724 -20.51 33.18 -19.38
N LEU A 725 -19.70 32.17 -19.70
CA LEU A 725 -20.14 30.84 -20.13
C LEU A 725 -20.61 30.02 -18.92
N THR A 726 -21.91 30.13 -18.62
CA THR A 726 -22.64 29.26 -17.70
C THR A 726 -23.11 27.99 -18.42
N ILE A 727 -23.49 26.95 -17.66
CA ILE A 727 -24.07 25.71 -18.22
C ILE A 727 -25.34 25.98 -19.06
N ALA A 728 -26.05 27.08 -18.78
CA ALA A 728 -27.23 27.49 -19.56
C ALA A 728 -26.90 28.06 -20.96
N ASN A 729 -25.65 28.50 -21.20
CA ASN A 729 -25.22 29.20 -22.41
C ASN A 729 -24.20 28.40 -23.26
N ASP A 730 -23.77 27.22 -22.81
CA ASP A 730 -22.76 26.38 -23.45
C ASP A 730 -23.44 25.17 -24.13
N PRO A 731 -23.57 25.14 -25.48
CA PRO A 731 -24.36 24.13 -26.19
C PRO A 731 -23.78 22.71 -26.11
N ASP A 732 -22.48 22.59 -25.79
CA ASP A 732 -21.78 21.31 -25.68
C ASP A 732 -21.90 20.70 -24.27
N ARG A 733 -22.38 21.48 -23.28
CA ARG A 733 -22.52 21.03 -21.89
C ARG A 733 -23.95 20.80 -21.47
N LYS A 734 -24.35 19.52 -21.45
CA LYS A 734 -25.69 19.09 -21.02
C LYS A 734 -25.64 18.62 -19.55
N PRO A 735 -26.47 19.17 -18.64
CA PRO A 735 -26.65 18.65 -17.29
C PRO A 735 -26.95 17.15 -17.27
N GLY A 736 -26.41 16.44 -16.27
CA GLY A 736 -26.64 15.01 -16.08
C GLY A 736 -25.63 14.35 -15.14
N TYR A 737 -25.91 13.10 -14.76
CA TYR A 737 -25.16 12.36 -13.74
C TYR A 737 -23.64 12.31 -13.97
N GLN A 738 -23.18 12.22 -15.21
CA GLN A 738 -21.74 12.22 -15.53
C GLN A 738 -21.08 13.56 -15.17
N LEU A 739 -21.68 14.70 -15.59
CA LEU A 739 -21.15 16.03 -15.29
C LEU A 739 -21.18 16.31 -13.78
N GLN A 740 -22.20 15.82 -13.07
CA GLN A 740 -22.28 15.87 -11.61
C GLN A 740 -21.17 15.05 -10.94
N TYR A 741 -20.92 13.83 -11.41
CA TYR A 741 -19.84 12.96 -10.92
C TYR A 741 -18.47 13.61 -11.13
N ASP A 742 -18.18 14.11 -12.33
CA ASP A 742 -16.91 14.78 -12.64
C ASP A 742 -16.72 16.07 -11.83
N THR A 743 -17.81 16.80 -11.56
CA THR A 743 -17.84 17.97 -10.65
C THR A 743 -17.48 17.59 -9.21
N ILE A 744 -18.02 16.48 -8.68
CA ILE A 744 -17.69 15.97 -7.35
C ILE A 744 -16.22 15.55 -7.29
N LEU A 745 -15.71 14.85 -8.31
CA LEU A 745 -14.28 14.51 -8.40
C LEU A 745 -13.40 15.78 -8.39
N GLN A 746 -13.76 16.81 -9.16
CA GLN A 746 -13.05 18.09 -9.18
C GLN A 746 -12.98 18.74 -7.78
N LEU A 747 -14.07 18.71 -7.01
CA LEU A 747 -14.12 19.22 -5.63
C LEU A 747 -13.27 18.42 -4.64
N LEU A 748 -13.18 17.10 -4.82
CA LEU A 748 -12.38 16.22 -3.96
C LEU A 748 -10.88 16.48 -4.10
N LEU A 749 -10.39 16.87 -5.28
CA LEU A 749 -8.99 17.24 -5.50
C LEU A 749 -8.58 18.46 -4.67
N VAL A 750 -9.44 19.47 -4.64
CA VAL A 750 -9.26 20.69 -3.84
C VAL A 750 -9.27 20.39 -2.34
N SER A 751 -10.09 19.41 -1.92
CA SER A 751 -10.39 19.11 -0.51
C SER A 751 -9.54 17.98 0.11
N SER A 752 -8.48 17.54 -0.58
CA SER A 752 -7.70 16.38 -0.15
C SER A 752 -6.91 16.64 1.14
N LYS A 753 -6.88 15.64 2.05
CA LYS A 753 -6.29 15.77 3.40
C LYS A 753 -4.76 15.73 3.37
N THR A 754 -4.10 16.86 3.09
CA THR A 754 -2.64 17.00 3.30
C THR A 754 -2.30 18.26 4.11
N GLY A 755 -2.49 18.21 5.44
CA GLY A 755 -2.07 19.32 6.32
C GLY A 755 -2.59 19.37 7.76
N CYS A 756 -3.47 18.46 8.21
CA CYS A 756 -4.12 18.60 9.53
C CYS A 756 -3.28 18.06 10.71
N GLN A 757 -2.03 18.52 10.87
CA GLN A 757 -1.21 18.40 12.09
C GLN A 757 -0.21 19.58 12.25
N ASP A 758 -0.59 20.80 11.86
CA ASP A 758 0.27 21.98 12.09
C ASP A 758 0.04 22.55 13.51
N LYS A 759 1.08 22.49 14.36
CA LYS A 759 1.05 22.86 15.80
C LYS A 759 0.92 24.37 16.09
N HIS A 760 0.39 25.17 15.17
CA HIS A 760 0.20 26.62 15.35
C HIS A 760 -1.27 27.06 15.52
N SER A 761 -2.24 26.12 15.49
CA SER A 761 -3.67 26.41 15.71
C SER A 761 -4.14 26.26 17.16
N GLU A 762 -3.25 26.35 18.17
CA GLU A 762 -3.61 26.19 19.59
C GLU A 762 -4.38 27.39 20.21
N VAL A 763 -4.79 28.37 19.39
CA VAL A 763 -5.54 29.58 19.80
C VAL A 763 -6.80 29.84 18.93
N ILE A 764 -7.05 29.06 17.86
CA ILE A 764 -8.27 29.18 17.05
C ILE A 764 -8.82 27.78 16.83
N GLY A 765 -10.00 27.52 17.40
CA GLY A 765 -10.51 26.17 17.63
C GLY A 765 -10.60 25.28 16.40
N GLU A 766 -10.12 24.04 16.57
CA GLU A 766 -10.39 22.91 15.70
C GLU A 766 -11.89 22.78 15.45
N ASN A 767 -12.35 22.94 14.19
CA ASN A 767 -13.65 22.40 13.72
C ASN A 767 -13.93 22.63 12.22
N HIS A 768 -13.36 23.65 11.57
CA HIS A 768 -13.87 24.08 10.26
C HIS A 768 -13.47 23.18 9.07
N GLY A 769 -12.19 22.77 8.96
CA GLY A 769 -11.73 21.92 7.85
C GLY A 769 -12.27 20.48 7.87
N ALA A 770 -12.48 19.91 9.07
CA ALA A 770 -13.14 18.62 9.23
C ALA A 770 -14.63 18.70 8.87
N SER A 771 -15.28 19.83 9.19
CA SER A 771 -16.69 20.09 8.87
C SER A 771 -16.94 20.16 7.36
N CYS A 772 -16.05 20.74 6.55
CA CYS A 772 -16.20 20.75 5.07
C CYS A 772 -16.43 19.34 4.50
N ARG A 773 -15.51 18.40 4.80
CA ARG A 773 -15.57 17.03 4.27
C ARG A 773 -16.68 16.20 4.92
N ALA A 774 -16.97 16.40 6.21
CA ALA A 774 -18.07 15.73 6.89
C ALA A 774 -19.45 16.23 6.43
N ALA A 775 -19.58 17.52 6.12
CA ALA A 775 -20.79 18.11 5.55
C ALA A 775 -21.01 17.63 4.11
N LEU A 776 -19.99 17.65 3.25
CA LEU A 776 -20.10 17.16 1.88
C LEU A 776 -20.40 15.64 1.82
N LEU A 777 -19.68 14.81 2.58
CA LEU A 777 -19.98 13.37 2.65
C LEU A 777 -21.32 13.08 3.34
N GLY A 778 -21.72 13.92 4.30
CA GLY A 778 -23.02 13.83 4.97
C GLY A 778 -24.21 14.26 4.11
N TYR A 779 -23.99 15.13 3.10
CA TYR A 779 -25.02 15.57 2.16
C TYR A 779 -25.17 14.62 0.96
N PHE A 780 -24.06 14.01 0.50
CA PHE A 780 -24.05 13.16 -0.71
C PHE A 780 -23.97 11.64 -0.43
N GLY A 781 -23.91 11.24 0.84
CA GLY A 781 -23.92 9.83 1.26
C GLY A 781 -22.57 9.13 1.20
N GLU A 782 -22.44 8.07 2.00
CA GLU A 782 -21.22 7.25 2.07
C GLU A 782 -21.08 6.32 0.84
N ARG A 783 -20.65 6.87 -0.31
CA ARG A 783 -19.92 6.25 -1.46
C ARG A 783 -20.29 6.96 -2.79
N PRO A 784 -19.35 7.62 -3.50
CA PRO A 784 -19.65 8.20 -4.82
C PRO A 784 -19.95 7.15 -5.91
N GLY A 785 -19.52 5.89 -5.76
CA GLY A 785 -19.74 4.82 -6.75
C GLY A 785 -21.15 4.20 -6.76
N PHE A 786 -22.06 4.55 -5.83
CA PHE A 786 -23.36 3.87 -5.71
C PHE A 786 -24.48 4.43 -6.61
N PHE A 787 -24.25 5.54 -7.31
CA PHE A 787 -25.29 6.26 -8.06
C PHE A 787 -25.73 5.61 -9.39
N LEU A 788 -25.03 4.56 -9.86
CA LEU A 788 -25.36 3.87 -11.12
C LEU A 788 -26.38 2.73 -11.01
N PHE A 789 -26.80 2.33 -9.79
CA PHE A 789 -27.65 1.13 -9.61
C PHE A 789 -28.92 1.30 -8.75
N SER A 790 -29.16 2.44 -8.11
CA SER A 790 -30.38 2.66 -7.32
C SER A 790 -31.49 3.33 -8.15
N ALA A 791 -32.09 2.56 -9.06
CA ALA A 791 -33.23 2.98 -9.87
C ALA A 791 -34.40 1.99 -9.77
N HIS A 792 -34.77 1.58 -8.54
CA HIS A 792 -36.04 0.89 -8.23
C HIS A 792 -36.36 0.94 -6.72
N ASP A 793 -36.71 2.14 -6.21
CA ASP A 793 -37.74 2.32 -5.17
C ASP A 793 -37.97 3.82 -4.88
N THR A 794 -39.03 4.39 -5.45
CA THR A 794 -39.44 5.79 -5.23
C THR A 794 -40.72 5.87 -4.41
N SER A 795 -40.61 5.75 -3.07
CA SER A 795 -41.75 6.02 -2.18
C SER A 795 -41.37 6.50 -0.78
N ALA A 796 -40.83 7.73 -0.66
CA ALA A 796 -40.93 8.58 0.55
C ALA A 796 -40.26 9.97 0.39
N VAL A 797 -40.76 10.83 -0.50
CA VAL A 797 -40.48 12.28 -0.43
C VAL A 797 -41.79 13.03 -0.46
N GLY A 798 -42.35 13.28 0.73
CA GLY A 798 -43.63 13.95 0.91
C GLY A 798 -43.71 14.67 2.25
N SER A 799 -43.78 16.00 2.19
CA SER A 799 -44.01 16.93 3.30
C SER A 799 -42.90 17.12 4.34
N LEU A 800 -42.13 18.20 4.18
CA LEU A 800 -41.91 19.17 5.27
C LEU A 800 -41.50 20.56 4.74
N LYS A 801 -42.49 21.42 4.45
CA LYS A 801 -42.30 22.87 4.25
C LYS A 801 -43.51 23.63 4.81
N THR A 802 -43.44 23.95 6.12
CA THR A 802 -44.20 24.95 6.92
C THR A 802 -43.88 24.63 8.39
N SER A 803 -43.68 25.57 9.34
CA SER A 803 -43.76 27.03 9.30
C SER A 803 -42.75 27.65 10.30
N ILE A 804 -42.53 28.96 10.19
CA ILE A 804 -41.57 29.76 10.98
C ILE A 804 -42.22 30.33 12.26
N SER A 805 -41.39 30.61 13.27
CA SER A 805 -41.60 31.47 14.46
C SER A 805 -42.55 31.01 15.59
N SER A 806 -42.07 31.05 16.85
CA SER A 806 -42.41 32.15 17.81
C SER A 806 -41.84 31.96 19.23
N ILE A 807 -41.05 32.94 19.69
CA ILE A 807 -40.97 33.54 21.07
C ILE A 807 -40.63 32.67 22.31
N ASN A 808 -39.41 32.92 22.83
CA ASN A 808 -38.97 33.19 24.22
C ASN A 808 -39.61 32.61 25.52
N SER A 809 -38.68 32.34 26.44
CA SER A 809 -38.64 32.68 27.89
C SER A 809 -39.25 31.77 28.98
N HIS A 810 -38.32 31.22 29.79
CA HIS A 810 -38.24 31.11 31.25
C HIS A 810 -39.45 30.78 32.16
N LEU A 811 -39.14 29.87 33.11
CA LEU A 811 -39.33 29.95 34.59
C LEU A 811 -40.31 28.94 35.26
N THR A 812 -39.74 28.04 36.10
CA THR A 812 -40.29 27.41 37.35
C THR A 812 -41.71 26.78 37.34
N MET A 813 -42.02 25.63 37.96
CA MET A 813 -41.65 25.14 39.30
C MET A 813 -42.20 23.70 39.51
N TRP A 814 -41.78 23.01 40.57
CA TRP A 814 -42.31 21.69 40.98
C TRP A 814 -43.74 21.75 41.56
N CYS A 815 -44.50 20.65 41.43
CA CYS A 815 -45.11 19.99 42.61
C CYS A 815 -45.60 18.55 42.32
N SER A 816 -45.52 17.70 43.34
CA SER A 816 -45.82 16.25 43.29
C SER A 816 -47.25 15.93 43.75
N ASN A 817 -47.84 14.80 43.32
CA ASN A 817 -48.14 13.64 44.21
C ASN A 817 -49.17 12.61 43.66
N LEU A 818 -48.80 11.32 43.80
CA LEU A 818 -49.60 10.13 44.19
C LEU A 818 -50.82 9.71 43.34
N LEU A 819 -50.79 8.60 42.58
CA LEU A 819 -50.93 7.16 42.94
C LEU A 819 -52.40 6.70 43.17
N PRO A 820 -52.75 5.38 43.08
CA PRO A 820 -52.11 4.22 42.41
C PRO A 820 -53.08 3.27 41.65
N THR A 821 -52.58 2.28 40.88
CA THR A 821 -52.73 0.81 41.12
C THR A 821 -52.63 -0.11 39.88
N PHE A 822 -51.93 -1.24 40.07
CA PHE A 822 -51.99 -2.53 39.36
C PHE A 822 -51.79 -2.63 37.83
N LEU A 823 -50.52 -2.57 37.41
CA LEU A 823 -49.90 -3.59 36.55
C LEU A 823 -48.43 -3.76 36.96
N ALA A 824 -48.14 -4.73 37.85
CA ALA A 824 -46.80 -4.90 38.42
C ALA A 824 -46.49 -6.35 38.85
N VAL A 825 -46.05 -7.18 37.90
CA VAL A 825 -45.22 -8.37 38.14
C VAL A 825 -44.23 -8.49 36.98
N SER A 826 -42.95 -8.81 37.26
CA SER A 826 -41.81 -8.93 36.33
C SER A 826 -41.11 -7.63 35.85
N GLY A 827 -40.49 -6.90 36.80
CA GLY A 827 -39.60 -5.78 36.47
C GLY A 827 -38.70 -5.28 37.62
N LEU A 828 -39.06 -5.53 38.87
CA LEU A 828 -38.29 -5.13 40.06
C LEU A 828 -37.51 -6.29 40.66
N ALA A 829 -36.41 -6.69 40.01
CA ALA A 829 -35.43 -7.62 40.57
C ALA A 829 -34.01 -7.45 39.98
N GLN A 830 -33.48 -6.22 39.88
CA GLN A 830 -32.02 -6.01 39.80
C GLN A 830 -31.58 -4.64 40.37
N ALA A 831 -32.21 -4.21 41.47
CA ALA A 831 -31.67 -3.11 42.27
C ALA A 831 -30.50 -3.62 43.13
N TYR A 832 -29.40 -2.86 43.20
CA TYR A 832 -28.24 -3.09 44.07
C TYR A 832 -27.52 -4.45 43.94
N SER A 833 -26.99 -4.75 42.74
CA SER A 833 -25.78 -5.59 42.68
C SER A 833 -24.61 -4.79 43.27
N VAL A 834 -24.13 -5.17 44.45
CA VAL A 834 -22.86 -4.65 44.99
C VAL A 834 -21.77 -4.94 43.96
N LYS A 835 -21.13 -3.91 43.40
CA LYS A 835 -19.98 -4.11 42.49
C LYS A 835 -18.94 -4.97 43.22
N SER A 836 -18.51 -6.03 42.58
CA SER A 836 -17.49 -6.95 43.11
C SER A 836 -16.52 -7.30 42.00
N HIS A 837 -15.26 -7.55 42.36
CA HIS A 837 -14.21 -7.93 41.44
C HIS A 837 -13.44 -9.14 41.97
N ILE A 838 -12.81 -9.91 41.09
CA ILE A 838 -11.98 -11.04 41.47
C ILE A 838 -10.51 -10.57 41.50
N ASN A 839 -9.83 -10.88 42.61
CA ASN A 839 -8.39 -10.75 42.75
C ASN A 839 -7.74 -12.16 42.69
N TYR A 840 -6.61 -12.29 42.00
CA TYR A 840 -5.90 -13.55 41.80
C TYR A 840 -4.56 -13.53 42.51
N THR A 841 -4.16 -14.67 43.07
CA THR A 841 -2.80 -14.92 43.58
C THR A 841 -2.43 -16.37 43.34
N VAL A 842 -1.16 -16.66 43.05
CA VAL A 842 -0.65 -18.04 42.97
C VAL A 842 -0.31 -18.59 44.36
N VAL A 843 -0.60 -19.87 44.59
CA VAL A 843 -0.13 -20.65 45.73
C VAL A 843 1.21 -21.30 45.36
N THR A 844 2.31 -20.67 45.78
CA THR A 844 3.67 -21.04 45.36
C THR A 844 4.28 -22.21 46.15
N GLY A 845 5.37 -22.77 45.60
CA GLY A 845 6.09 -23.92 46.15
C GLY A 845 5.39 -25.26 45.89
N ILE A 846 4.49 -25.31 44.90
CA ILE A 846 3.83 -26.54 44.45
C ILE A 846 4.56 -27.09 43.23
N PHE A 847 4.98 -26.20 42.33
CA PHE A 847 5.64 -26.53 41.08
C PHE A 847 7.02 -25.87 41.02
N LYS A 848 8.01 -26.53 40.41
CA LYS A 848 9.36 -25.98 40.25
C LYS A 848 9.36 -24.64 39.52
N GLN A 849 8.39 -24.41 38.63
CA GLN A 849 8.20 -23.16 37.90
C GLN A 849 7.90 -21.96 38.83
N ASP A 850 7.35 -22.20 40.02
CA ASP A 850 7.18 -21.16 41.06
C ASP A 850 8.54 -20.64 41.57
N ASP A 851 9.58 -21.48 41.55
CA ASP A 851 10.92 -21.17 42.07
C ASP A 851 11.73 -20.37 41.04
N VAL A 852 12.34 -19.28 41.49
CA VAL A 852 13.23 -18.42 40.69
C VAL A 852 14.51 -19.14 40.26
N ALA A 853 14.94 -20.19 40.97
CA ALA A 853 16.11 -21.00 40.62
C ALA A 853 15.87 -21.96 39.43
N THR A 854 14.61 -22.19 39.03
CA THR A 854 14.28 -23.05 37.88
C THR A 854 14.45 -22.27 36.58
N ASP A 855 15.41 -22.68 35.74
CA ASP A 855 15.60 -22.11 34.40
C ASP A 855 14.49 -22.59 33.46
N ALA A 856 13.73 -21.64 32.90
CA ALA A 856 12.63 -21.93 31.98
C ALA A 856 13.11 -22.42 30.60
N SER A 857 14.35 -22.08 30.19
CA SER A 857 14.87 -22.42 28.86
C SER A 857 15.24 -23.90 28.71
N THR A 858 15.63 -24.55 29.81
CA THR A 858 16.07 -25.95 29.86
C THR A 858 15.02 -26.89 30.47
N PHE A 859 13.90 -26.37 30.97
CA PHE A 859 12.91 -27.13 31.74
C PHE A 859 12.08 -28.12 30.91
N ASN A 860 12.18 -29.42 31.22
CA ASN A 860 11.38 -30.46 30.56
C ASN A 860 10.21 -30.93 31.42
N PHE A 861 9.06 -30.26 31.25
CA PHE A 861 7.83 -30.57 31.98
C PHE A 861 7.34 -32.02 31.86
N THR A 862 7.64 -32.73 30.75
CA THR A 862 7.21 -34.13 30.57
C THR A 862 8.10 -35.12 31.32
N ALA A 863 9.41 -34.83 31.43
CA ALA A 863 10.34 -35.62 32.22
C ALA A 863 10.17 -35.36 33.72
N GLU A 864 9.81 -34.12 34.09
CA GLU A 864 9.74 -33.66 35.48
C GLU A 864 8.34 -33.70 36.09
N ASN A 865 7.39 -34.45 35.50
CA ASN A 865 6.03 -34.62 36.05
C ASN A 865 5.28 -33.28 36.24
N PHE A 866 5.30 -32.42 35.20
CA PHE A 866 4.92 -31.00 35.21
C PHE A 866 5.70 -30.12 36.21
N GLY A 867 6.82 -30.59 36.76
CA GLY A 867 7.56 -29.91 37.82
C GLY A 867 6.94 -30.02 39.20
N LEU A 868 5.99 -30.94 39.41
CA LEU A 868 5.36 -31.12 40.73
C LEU A 868 6.42 -31.49 41.78
N ILE A 869 6.61 -30.62 42.77
CA ILE A 869 7.62 -30.79 43.81
C ILE A 869 7.19 -31.92 44.75
N GLU A 870 8.06 -32.91 44.96
CA GLU A 870 7.82 -33.94 45.97
C GLU A 870 7.99 -33.35 47.38
N ARG A 871 6.86 -33.05 48.03
CA ARG A 871 6.80 -32.42 49.36
C ARG A 871 5.75 -33.07 50.25
N LYS A 872 5.74 -32.68 51.53
CA LYS A 872 4.61 -32.96 52.44
C LYS A 872 3.55 -31.84 52.36
N TYR A 873 2.29 -32.23 52.39
CA TYR A 873 1.13 -31.33 52.41
C TYR A 873 0.45 -31.37 53.78
N PRO A 874 -0.09 -30.25 54.29
CA PRO A 874 -0.82 -30.23 55.57
C PRO A 874 -2.03 -31.18 55.64
N SER A 875 -2.59 -31.56 54.49
CA SER A 875 -3.72 -32.49 54.36
C SER A 875 -3.32 -33.98 54.34
N ASP A 876 -2.02 -34.33 54.23
CA ASP A 876 -1.57 -35.73 54.08
C ASP A 876 -2.12 -36.63 55.21
N LYS A 877 -2.20 -36.12 56.45
CA LYS A 877 -2.71 -36.84 57.63
C LYS A 877 -4.18 -37.26 57.52
N THR A 878 -4.96 -36.65 56.64
CA THR A 878 -6.40 -36.94 56.46
C THR A 878 -6.69 -37.75 55.18
N TYR A 879 -5.65 -38.11 54.43
CA TYR A 879 -5.79 -38.95 53.24
C TYR A 879 -6.03 -40.42 53.62
N LYS A 880 -7.03 -41.07 53.01
CA LYS A 880 -7.49 -42.42 53.40
C LYS A 880 -6.94 -43.58 52.56
N GLY A 881 -6.25 -43.30 51.44
CA GLY A 881 -5.67 -44.34 50.58
C GLY A 881 -4.26 -44.75 51.01
N ARG A 882 -3.86 -45.99 50.65
CA ARG A 882 -2.49 -46.50 50.87
C ARG A 882 -1.56 -46.04 49.74
N ASN A 883 -0.35 -45.63 50.11
CA ASN A 883 0.74 -45.21 49.20
C ASN A 883 0.29 -44.27 48.04
N PRO A 884 -0.30 -43.10 48.35
CA PRO A 884 -0.73 -42.17 47.31
C PRO A 884 0.43 -41.55 46.53
N THR A 885 0.21 -41.33 45.24
CA THR A 885 1.12 -40.56 44.39
C THR A 885 1.16 -39.09 44.81
N THR A 886 2.21 -38.35 44.42
CA THR A 886 2.33 -36.92 44.70
C THR A 886 1.12 -36.13 44.14
N TRP A 887 0.61 -36.51 42.98
CA TRP A 887 -0.62 -35.94 42.40
C TRP A 887 -1.87 -36.22 43.23
N GLN A 888 -2.07 -37.43 43.74
CA GLN A 888 -3.22 -37.73 44.60
C GLN A 888 -3.19 -36.91 45.91
N ARG A 889 -2.01 -36.66 46.44
CA ARG A 889 -1.79 -35.82 47.63
C ARG A 889 -2.08 -34.36 47.35
N LEU A 890 -1.62 -33.83 46.21
CA LEU A 890 -1.98 -32.47 45.75
C LEU A 890 -3.49 -32.34 45.52
N ASN A 891 -4.14 -33.30 44.86
CA ASN A 891 -5.58 -33.28 44.61
C ASN A 891 -6.39 -33.22 45.93
N HIS A 892 -5.98 -34.01 46.93
CA HIS A 892 -6.57 -34.00 48.27
C HIS A 892 -6.26 -32.70 49.04
N TYR A 893 -5.09 -32.10 48.82
CA TYR A 893 -4.76 -30.77 49.37
C TYR A 893 -5.66 -29.68 48.79
N ILE A 894 -5.86 -29.63 47.47
CA ILE A 894 -6.75 -28.65 46.82
C ILE A 894 -8.21 -28.83 47.27
N ASP A 895 -8.70 -30.07 47.35
CA ASP A 895 -10.02 -30.38 47.93
C ASP A 895 -10.14 -29.94 49.40
N THR A 896 -9.09 -30.15 50.20
CA THR A 896 -9.04 -29.65 51.60
C THR A 896 -9.00 -28.13 51.68
N LEU A 897 -8.33 -27.44 50.75
CA LEU A 897 -8.32 -25.98 50.67
C LEU A 897 -9.71 -25.44 50.33
N ASN A 898 -10.36 -25.98 49.29
CA ASN A 898 -11.72 -25.56 48.89
C ASN A 898 -12.77 -25.85 49.97
N LYS A 899 -12.66 -26.97 50.70
CA LYS A 899 -13.54 -27.27 51.85
C LYS A 899 -13.35 -26.34 53.05
N LYS A 900 -12.21 -25.66 53.16
CA LYS A 900 -11.89 -24.70 54.24
C LYS A 900 -11.97 -23.24 53.79
N ALA A 901 -12.13 -22.99 52.49
CA ALA A 901 -12.18 -21.66 51.92
C ALA A 901 -13.45 -20.92 52.37
N LYS A 902 -13.37 -19.58 52.45
CA LYS A 902 -14.56 -18.74 52.62
C LYS A 902 -15.40 -18.82 51.35
N LYS A 903 -16.71 -18.51 51.42
CA LYS A 903 -17.58 -18.41 50.22
C LYS A 903 -17.09 -17.42 49.14
N SER A 904 -16.19 -16.51 49.50
CA SER A 904 -15.55 -15.53 48.61
C SER A 904 -14.18 -15.98 48.09
N GLU A 905 -13.70 -17.18 48.41
CA GLU A 905 -12.38 -17.70 48.05
C GLU A 905 -12.52 -19.05 47.36
N ARG A 906 -11.75 -19.29 46.30
CA ARG A 906 -11.63 -20.62 45.69
C ARG A 906 -10.23 -20.89 45.15
N TYR A 907 -9.87 -22.17 45.13
CA TYR A 907 -8.59 -22.66 44.63
C TYR A 907 -8.83 -23.54 43.40
N SER A 908 -8.27 -23.13 42.26
CA SER A 908 -8.36 -23.87 41.00
C SER A 908 -6.97 -24.07 40.40
N LEU A 909 -6.71 -25.26 39.86
CA LEU A 909 -5.49 -25.60 39.15
C LEU A 909 -5.70 -25.40 37.65
N LEU A 910 -4.98 -24.44 37.07
CA LEU A 910 -4.97 -24.15 35.64
C LEU A 910 -3.82 -24.88 34.96
N PHE A 911 -4.09 -25.66 33.91
CA PHE A 911 -3.07 -26.22 33.03
C PHE A 911 -2.99 -25.37 31.76
N LEU A 912 -2.05 -24.41 31.73
CA LEU A 912 -1.83 -23.50 30.61
C LEU A 912 -0.86 -24.16 29.61
N GLY A 913 -1.33 -24.47 28.41
CA GLY A 913 -0.53 -25.11 27.35
C GLY A 913 -0.33 -24.21 26.14
N ARG A 914 0.93 -24.04 25.71
CA ARG A 914 1.26 -23.39 24.44
C ARG A 914 0.97 -24.36 23.29
N HIS A 915 0.45 -23.86 22.18
CA HIS A 915 0.27 -24.65 20.96
C HIS A 915 1.57 -25.35 20.52
N GLY A 916 1.45 -26.47 19.82
CA GLY A 916 2.57 -27.09 19.11
C GLY A 916 3.11 -26.17 18.00
N GLU A 917 4.29 -26.47 17.47
CA GLU A 917 4.91 -25.72 16.38
C GLU A 917 3.94 -25.51 15.20
N GLY A 918 3.64 -24.25 14.90
CA GLY A 918 2.86 -23.86 13.73
C GLY A 918 3.77 -23.41 12.59
N TYR A 919 3.25 -23.34 11.38
CA TYR A 919 4.03 -22.88 10.22
C TYR A 919 4.60 -21.47 10.39
N HIS A 920 3.95 -20.59 11.18
CA HIS A 920 4.52 -19.29 11.56
C HIS A 920 5.79 -19.40 12.42
N ASN A 921 5.92 -20.41 13.31
CA ASN A 921 7.14 -20.62 14.10
C ASN A 921 8.28 -21.18 13.26
N ALA A 922 7.96 -22.09 12.34
CA ALA A 922 8.93 -22.62 11.38
C ALA A 922 9.41 -21.52 10.42
N ALA A 923 8.50 -20.64 9.97
CA ALA A 923 8.82 -19.48 9.15
C ALA A 923 9.66 -18.45 9.92
N GLU A 924 9.29 -18.07 11.15
CA GLU A 924 10.11 -17.20 12.00
C GLU A 924 11.52 -17.77 12.21
N SER A 925 11.63 -19.08 12.45
CA SER A 925 12.93 -19.75 12.63
C SER A 925 13.76 -19.82 11.34
N TYR A 926 13.10 -19.85 10.18
CA TYR A 926 13.76 -19.90 8.86
C TYR A 926 14.21 -18.52 8.37
N PHE A 927 13.38 -17.49 8.54
CA PHE A 927 13.68 -16.12 8.11
C PHE A 927 14.49 -15.34 9.17
N GLY A 928 14.44 -15.76 10.44
CA GLY A 928 14.97 -15.03 11.58
C GLY A 928 13.99 -13.98 12.09
N THR A 929 13.90 -13.81 13.42
CA THR A 929 12.92 -12.90 14.07
C THR A 929 12.94 -11.46 13.52
N PRO A 930 14.08 -10.81 13.17
CA PRO A 930 14.06 -9.48 12.56
C PRO A 930 13.37 -9.42 11.20
N ALA A 931 13.75 -10.29 10.25
CA ALA A 931 13.13 -10.33 8.93
C ALA A 931 11.68 -10.84 8.98
N TRP A 932 11.38 -11.74 9.92
CA TRP A 932 10.03 -12.19 10.22
C TRP A 932 9.14 -11.03 10.66
N ASN A 933 9.50 -10.34 11.74
CA ASN A 933 8.74 -9.22 12.30
C ASN A 933 8.66 -8.01 11.36
N CYS A 934 9.67 -7.82 10.50
CA CYS A 934 9.69 -6.69 9.58
C CYS A 934 8.90 -6.93 8.30
N TYR A 935 8.86 -8.15 7.72
CA TYR A 935 8.21 -8.36 6.42
C TYR A 935 7.35 -9.62 6.33
N TRP A 936 7.89 -10.78 6.74
CA TRP A 936 7.25 -12.06 6.42
C TRP A 936 5.98 -12.31 7.23
N SER A 937 5.91 -11.82 8.47
CA SER A 937 4.77 -12.00 9.36
C SER A 937 3.51 -11.26 8.89
N GLU A 938 3.65 -10.16 8.15
CA GLU A 938 2.55 -9.40 7.54
C GLU A 938 1.94 -10.08 6.30
N LYS A 939 2.64 -11.05 5.70
CA LYS A 939 2.10 -11.79 4.56
C LYS A 939 1.28 -12.98 5.06
N ASP A 940 0.31 -13.45 4.27
CA ASP A 940 -0.45 -14.66 4.62
C ASP A 940 0.41 -15.94 4.46
N GLY A 941 1.52 -15.86 3.72
CA GLY A 941 2.40 -16.96 3.37
C GLY A 941 3.46 -16.55 2.35
N ASN A 942 4.27 -17.52 1.87
CA ASN A 942 5.26 -17.34 0.78
C ASN A 942 4.86 -18.01 -0.55
N GLY A 943 3.58 -18.36 -0.72
CA GLY A 943 3.09 -19.11 -1.88
C GLY A 943 3.22 -20.64 -1.77
N THR A 944 4.15 -21.14 -0.96
CA THR A 944 4.31 -22.59 -0.67
C THR A 944 3.68 -22.98 0.66
N VAL A 945 3.81 -22.11 1.67
CA VAL A 945 3.33 -22.32 3.04
C VAL A 945 2.49 -21.11 3.47
N THR A 946 1.36 -21.38 4.14
CA THR A 946 0.48 -20.36 4.74
C THR A 946 0.70 -20.30 6.25
N TRP A 947 0.83 -19.08 6.78
CA TRP A 947 0.94 -18.82 8.21
C TRP A 947 -0.09 -17.81 8.75
N ALA A 948 -0.93 -17.21 7.89
CA ALA A 948 -2.21 -16.66 8.33
C ALA A 948 -3.03 -17.74 9.06
N ASP A 949 -3.52 -17.43 10.26
CA ASP A 949 -4.13 -18.39 11.21
C ASP A 949 -3.41 -19.77 11.25
N ALA A 950 -2.07 -19.74 11.31
CA ALA A 950 -1.20 -20.89 10.99
C ALA A 950 -1.69 -22.24 11.54
N HIS A 951 -1.73 -23.24 10.65
CA HIS A 951 -1.87 -24.65 11.02
C HIS A 951 -0.58 -25.19 11.67
N LEU A 952 -0.68 -26.35 12.33
CA LEU A 952 0.46 -27.06 12.93
C LEU A 952 1.35 -27.71 11.86
N THR A 953 2.67 -27.74 12.10
CA THR A 953 3.62 -28.56 11.33
C THR A 953 3.53 -30.03 11.76
N GLU A 954 4.21 -30.93 11.04
CA GLU A 954 4.35 -32.33 11.50
C GLU A 954 5.03 -32.42 12.88
N THR A 955 6.01 -31.55 13.14
CA THR A 955 6.65 -31.39 14.45
C THR A 955 5.64 -30.97 15.51
N GLY A 956 4.79 -29.97 15.23
CA GLY A 956 3.75 -29.51 16.15
C GLY A 956 2.69 -30.57 16.44
N ILE A 957 2.29 -31.34 15.42
CA ILE A 957 1.40 -32.50 15.57
C ILE A 957 2.06 -33.57 16.44
N LYS A 958 3.35 -33.84 16.26
CA LYS A 958 4.11 -34.78 17.09
C LYS A 958 4.22 -34.30 18.53
N GLN A 959 4.56 -33.02 18.76
CA GLN A 959 4.61 -32.40 20.09
C GLN A 959 3.27 -32.61 20.82
N ALA A 960 2.13 -32.24 20.22
CA ALA A 960 0.81 -32.42 20.83
C ALA A 960 0.47 -33.90 21.13
N LYS A 961 0.89 -34.84 20.28
CA LYS A 961 0.73 -36.30 20.51
C LYS A 961 1.65 -36.82 21.63
N ASP A 962 2.85 -36.27 21.78
CA ASP A 962 3.74 -36.59 22.90
C ASP A 962 3.14 -36.09 24.23
N VAL A 963 2.50 -34.91 24.25
CA VAL A 963 1.73 -34.42 25.41
C VAL A 963 0.49 -35.29 25.69
N ASN A 964 -0.22 -35.79 24.66
CA ASN A 964 -1.30 -36.78 24.84
C ASN A 964 -0.78 -38.05 25.53
N LYS A 965 0.34 -38.61 25.07
CA LYS A 965 0.99 -39.78 25.68
C LYS A 965 1.42 -39.51 27.13
N PHE A 966 1.90 -38.30 27.43
CA PHE A 966 2.22 -37.87 28.78
C PHE A 966 0.95 -37.81 29.66
N TRP A 967 -0.11 -37.12 29.24
CA TRP A 967 -1.41 -37.11 29.94
C TRP A 967 -1.97 -38.51 30.18
N LYS A 968 -1.90 -39.40 29.18
CA LYS A 968 -2.32 -40.80 29.33
C LYS A 968 -1.53 -41.50 30.44
N THR A 969 -0.22 -41.22 30.54
CA THR A 969 0.64 -41.75 31.62
C THR A 969 0.24 -41.16 32.97
N LEU A 970 0.00 -39.85 33.07
CA LEU A 970 -0.41 -39.20 34.31
C LEU A 970 -1.78 -39.67 34.81
N LEU A 971 -2.76 -39.85 33.93
CA LEU A 971 -4.09 -40.34 34.27
C LEU A 971 -4.07 -41.80 34.73
N THR A 972 -3.27 -42.65 34.06
CA THR A 972 -3.27 -44.10 34.32
C THR A 972 -2.32 -44.51 35.44
N LYS A 973 -1.11 -43.93 35.54
CA LYS A 973 -0.10 -44.25 36.56
C LYS A 973 -0.15 -43.28 37.73
N GLU A 974 0.07 -41.99 37.47
CA GLU A 974 0.17 -40.97 38.53
C GLU A 974 -1.17 -40.60 39.18
N LYS A 975 -2.29 -41.01 38.60
CA LYS A 975 -3.66 -40.71 39.06
C LYS A 975 -3.91 -39.20 39.23
N ILE A 976 -3.41 -38.39 38.30
CA ILE A 976 -3.74 -36.96 38.21
C ILE A 976 -5.26 -36.76 38.07
N ALA A 977 -5.78 -35.65 38.58
CA ALA A 977 -7.15 -35.25 38.25
C ALA A 977 -7.20 -34.75 36.79
N ALA A 978 -8.06 -35.35 35.98
CA ALA A 978 -8.32 -34.83 34.64
C ALA A 978 -8.95 -33.42 34.71
N PRO A 979 -8.63 -32.50 33.78
CA PRO A 979 -9.36 -31.24 33.65
C PRO A 979 -10.86 -31.49 33.48
N GLN A 980 -11.65 -30.68 34.18
CA GLN A 980 -13.11 -30.74 34.17
C GLN A 980 -13.69 -29.93 33.01
N THR A 981 -13.07 -28.78 32.74
CA THR A 981 -13.36 -27.91 31.59
C THR A 981 -12.08 -27.67 30.79
N TYR A 982 -12.25 -27.49 29.48
CA TYR A 982 -11.18 -27.24 28.52
C TYR A 982 -11.50 -25.93 27.80
N TYR A 983 -10.57 -24.99 27.84
CA TYR A 983 -10.65 -23.71 27.15
C TYR A 983 -9.57 -23.64 26.08
N THR A 984 -9.83 -22.89 25.02
CA THR A 984 -8.87 -22.72 23.94
C THR A 984 -9.04 -21.38 23.23
N SER A 985 -7.91 -20.87 22.76
CA SER A 985 -7.84 -19.80 21.77
C SER A 985 -8.66 -20.13 20.51
N PRO A 986 -9.22 -19.13 19.80
CA PRO A 986 -9.88 -19.35 18.52
C PRO A 986 -8.92 -19.63 17.36
N LEU A 987 -7.62 -19.39 17.51
CA LEU A 987 -6.61 -19.58 16.46
C LEU A 987 -6.35 -21.08 16.20
N TYR A 988 -6.27 -21.48 14.93
CA TYR A 988 -6.33 -22.87 14.48
C TYR A 988 -5.29 -23.78 15.14
N ARG A 989 -4.04 -23.32 15.27
CA ARG A 989 -2.96 -24.02 15.99
C ARG A 989 -3.32 -24.44 17.41
N CYS A 990 -4.08 -23.62 18.15
CA CYS A 990 -4.52 -23.95 19.50
C CYS A 990 -5.70 -24.93 19.49
N LEU A 991 -6.67 -24.71 18.60
CA LEU A 991 -7.82 -25.61 18.42
C LEU A 991 -7.36 -27.04 18.13
N ASP A 992 -6.39 -27.21 17.22
CA ASP A 992 -5.83 -28.51 16.86
C ASP A 992 -4.86 -29.06 17.91
N THR A 993 -4.05 -28.22 18.56
CA THR A 993 -3.22 -28.68 19.70
C THR A 993 -4.10 -29.25 20.81
N ALA A 994 -5.19 -28.57 21.17
CA ALA A 994 -6.15 -29.07 22.16
C ALA A 994 -6.77 -30.40 21.71
N ARG A 995 -7.17 -30.48 20.42
CA ARG A 995 -7.74 -31.70 19.81
C ARG A 995 -6.79 -32.88 19.98
N LEU A 996 -5.55 -32.74 19.53
CA LEU A 996 -4.52 -33.77 19.55
C LEU A 996 -4.10 -34.14 20.97
N THR A 997 -4.01 -33.16 21.89
CA THR A 997 -3.56 -33.37 23.27
C THR A 997 -4.56 -34.20 24.09
N PHE A 998 -5.87 -34.01 23.90
CA PHE A 998 -6.90 -34.60 24.78
C PHE A 998 -7.82 -35.64 24.13
N SER A 999 -7.89 -35.72 22.80
CA SER A 999 -8.71 -36.74 22.13
C SER A 999 -8.22 -38.16 22.43
N GLY A 1000 -9.15 -39.09 22.63
CA GLY A 1000 -8.86 -40.51 22.90
C GLY A 1000 -8.29 -40.81 24.30
N LEU A 1001 -8.15 -39.82 25.18
CA LEU A 1001 -7.76 -40.04 26.57
C LEU A 1001 -8.90 -40.68 27.40
N PRO A 1002 -8.58 -41.46 28.45
CA PRO A 1002 -9.56 -42.08 29.33
C PRO A 1002 -10.15 -41.06 30.33
N LEU A 1003 -10.89 -40.07 29.83
CA LEU A 1003 -11.46 -38.98 30.61
C LEU A 1003 -12.74 -39.40 31.36
N PRO A 1004 -13.06 -38.78 32.52
CA PRO A 1004 -14.30 -39.09 33.24
C PRO A 1004 -15.56 -38.79 32.42
N LYS A 1005 -16.54 -39.69 32.39
CA LYS A 1005 -17.80 -39.50 31.66
C LYS A 1005 -18.56 -38.20 32.00
N LYS A 1006 -18.38 -37.70 33.24
CA LYS A 1006 -18.96 -36.43 33.72
C LYS A 1006 -18.27 -35.17 33.19
N SER A 1007 -17.06 -35.30 32.66
CA SER A 1007 -16.20 -34.21 32.18
C SER A 1007 -15.52 -34.64 30.88
N PRO A 1008 -16.29 -34.87 29.79
CA PRO A 1008 -15.74 -35.24 28.50
C PRO A 1008 -14.97 -34.07 27.88
N PHE A 1009 -14.05 -34.36 26.96
CA PHE A 1009 -13.39 -33.32 26.17
C PHE A 1009 -14.39 -32.61 25.24
N LYS A 1010 -14.85 -31.43 25.66
CA LYS A 1010 -15.73 -30.52 24.90
C LYS A 1010 -15.24 -29.08 25.11
N PRO A 1011 -14.25 -28.62 24.32
CA PRO A 1011 -13.66 -27.30 24.53
C PRO A 1011 -14.62 -26.14 24.36
N ILE A 1012 -14.37 -25.08 25.14
CA ILE A 1012 -15.00 -23.77 25.00
C ILE A 1012 -13.97 -22.82 24.38
N ILE A 1013 -14.32 -22.26 23.23
CA ILE A 1013 -13.53 -21.27 22.52
C ILE A 1013 -13.79 -19.91 23.16
N LYS A 1014 -12.70 -19.26 23.61
CA LYS A 1014 -12.71 -17.93 24.22
C LYS A 1014 -11.85 -17.01 23.38
N GLU A 1015 -12.46 -15.97 22.82
CA GLU A 1015 -11.87 -15.03 21.88
C GLU A 1015 -10.60 -14.38 22.45
N TYR A 1016 -10.62 -14.09 23.74
CA TYR A 1016 -9.54 -13.44 24.50
C TYR A 1016 -8.45 -14.37 25.02
N PHE A 1017 -8.43 -15.67 24.69
CA PHE A 1017 -7.22 -16.51 24.83
C PHE A 1017 -6.38 -16.54 23.52
N ARG A 1018 -6.56 -15.57 22.62
CA ARG A 1018 -5.72 -15.31 21.44
C ARG A 1018 -4.33 -14.82 21.83
N GLU A 1019 -3.36 -14.96 20.92
CA GLU A 1019 -2.01 -14.41 21.13
C GLU A 1019 -2.07 -12.88 21.28
N GLY A 1020 -0.96 -12.27 21.71
CA GLY A 1020 -0.76 -10.83 21.55
C GLY A 1020 -1.12 -10.41 20.12
N ILE A 1021 -2.03 -9.45 19.97
CA ILE A 1021 -2.56 -9.04 18.67
C ILE A 1021 -1.56 -8.09 18.04
N SER A 1022 -0.85 -8.53 17.02
CA SER A 1022 0.14 -7.73 16.29
C SER A 1022 -0.25 -7.53 14.83
N ALA A 1023 0.59 -6.82 14.06
CA ALA A 1023 0.41 -6.72 12.61
C ALA A 1023 0.54 -8.07 11.88
N HIS A 1024 0.95 -9.14 12.58
CA HIS A 1024 1.21 -10.45 11.99
C HIS A 1024 -0.09 -11.16 11.61
N THR A 1025 -0.16 -11.70 10.39
CA THR A 1025 -1.34 -12.42 9.88
C THR A 1025 -1.63 -13.71 10.66
N CYS A 1026 -0.64 -14.25 11.37
CA CYS A 1026 -0.80 -15.38 12.27
C CYS A 1026 -1.68 -15.07 13.49
N ASP A 1027 -1.97 -13.80 13.78
CA ASP A 1027 -2.80 -13.38 14.92
C ASP A 1027 -4.25 -13.09 14.51
N ARG A 1028 -4.50 -12.96 13.20
CA ARG A 1028 -5.83 -12.87 12.57
C ARG A 1028 -6.50 -14.24 12.56
N ARG A 1029 -7.62 -14.41 13.27
CA ARG A 1029 -8.33 -15.71 13.26
C ARG A 1029 -9.18 -15.92 12.02
N SER A 1030 -9.40 -17.20 11.69
CA SER A 1030 -10.44 -17.64 10.76
C SER A 1030 -11.85 -17.23 11.22
N SER A 1031 -12.80 -17.25 10.28
CA SER A 1031 -14.21 -17.01 10.61
C SER A 1031 -14.77 -18.10 11.53
N LYS A 1032 -15.74 -17.73 12.35
CA LYS A 1032 -16.48 -18.62 13.24
C LYS A 1032 -17.09 -19.80 12.48
N SER A 1033 -17.63 -19.59 11.28
CA SER A 1033 -18.14 -20.65 10.41
C SER A 1033 -17.05 -21.63 9.97
N TYR A 1034 -15.86 -21.13 9.61
CA TYR A 1034 -14.71 -21.99 9.27
C TYR A 1034 -14.24 -22.81 10.48
N ILE A 1035 -14.15 -22.18 11.65
CA ILE A 1035 -13.78 -22.86 12.90
C ILE A 1035 -14.82 -23.93 13.25
N HIS A 1036 -16.12 -23.61 13.18
CA HIS A 1036 -17.19 -24.55 13.50
C HIS A 1036 -17.19 -25.77 12.56
N ARG A 1037 -16.97 -25.56 11.26
CA ARG A 1037 -16.88 -26.64 10.26
C ARG A 1037 -15.73 -27.61 10.54
N ASN A 1038 -14.59 -27.11 11.01
CA ASN A 1038 -13.40 -27.93 11.30
C ASN A 1038 -13.40 -28.54 12.72
N PHE A 1039 -14.06 -27.89 13.68
CA PHE A 1039 -14.14 -28.31 15.08
C PHE A 1039 -15.60 -28.33 15.59
N PRO A 1040 -16.50 -29.15 15.00
CA PRO A 1040 -17.95 -29.08 15.25
C PRO A 1040 -18.38 -29.44 16.68
N THR A 1041 -17.52 -30.09 17.45
CA THR A 1041 -17.77 -30.44 18.87
C THR A 1041 -17.39 -29.33 19.85
N TYR A 1042 -16.73 -28.26 19.38
CA TYR A 1042 -16.27 -27.15 20.21
C TYR A 1042 -17.39 -26.11 20.36
N ARG A 1043 -17.46 -25.46 21.51
CA ARG A 1043 -18.49 -24.47 21.83
C ARG A 1043 -17.90 -23.07 21.79
N PHE A 1044 -18.50 -22.16 21.04
CA PHE A 1044 -18.19 -20.74 21.14
C PHE A 1044 -18.82 -20.14 22.40
N GLU A 1045 -18.22 -19.08 22.92
CA GLU A 1045 -18.85 -18.24 23.94
C GLU A 1045 -20.02 -17.41 23.38
N LYS A 1046 -20.81 -16.84 24.30
CA LYS A 1046 -21.97 -16.02 23.95
C LYS A 1046 -21.50 -14.71 23.30
N GLY A 1047 -22.04 -14.41 22.11
CA GLY A 1047 -21.70 -13.18 21.37
C GLY A 1047 -20.43 -13.27 20.51
N PHE A 1048 -19.81 -14.45 20.38
CA PHE A 1048 -18.63 -14.63 19.52
C PHE A 1048 -18.92 -14.20 18.06
N ALA A 1049 -18.13 -13.25 17.56
CA ALA A 1049 -18.29 -12.61 16.25
C ALA A 1049 -17.97 -13.56 15.08
N GLU A 1050 -18.51 -13.28 13.89
CA GLU A 1050 -18.25 -14.12 12.71
C GLU A 1050 -16.82 -13.92 12.19
N THR A 1051 -16.48 -12.71 11.75
CA THR A 1051 -15.13 -12.27 11.40
C THR A 1051 -14.33 -11.88 12.64
N ASP A 1052 -13.01 -11.73 12.51
CA ASP A 1052 -12.13 -11.19 13.56
C ASP A 1052 -12.38 -9.67 13.71
N PRO A 1053 -12.78 -9.16 14.88
CA PRO A 1053 -13.05 -7.74 15.09
C PRO A 1053 -11.91 -6.99 15.79
N TYR A 1054 -10.76 -7.64 16.04
CA TYR A 1054 -9.63 -7.06 16.78
C TYR A 1054 -8.36 -6.93 15.94
N TRP A 1055 -8.05 -7.91 15.09
CA TRP A 1055 -6.87 -7.82 14.23
C TRP A 1055 -7.01 -6.69 13.20
N THR A 1056 -6.00 -5.83 13.11
CA THR A 1056 -5.94 -4.71 12.17
C THR A 1056 -4.57 -4.69 11.49
N GLU A 1057 -4.54 -4.58 10.16
CA GLU A 1057 -3.32 -4.54 9.34
C GLU A 1057 -2.39 -3.41 9.83
N LEU A 1058 -1.09 -3.70 10.03
CA LEU A 1058 -0.05 -2.77 10.55
C LEU A 1058 -0.18 -2.29 12.00
N PHE A 1059 -1.14 -2.76 12.80
CA PHE A 1059 -1.34 -2.31 14.19
C PHE A 1059 -1.15 -3.43 15.22
N ALA A 1060 -0.62 -3.07 16.39
CA ALA A 1060 -0.42 -3.98 17.52
C ALA A 1060 -1.09 -3.47 18.81
N GLU A 1061 -1.67 -4.40 19.58
CA GLU A 1061 -2.19 -4.11 20.92
C GLU A 1061 -1.03 -3.87 21.90
N PRO A 1062 -1.09 -2.81 22.73
CA PRO A 1062 -0.09 -2.60 23.77
C PRO A 1062 -0.14 -3.71 24.84
N SER A 1063 1.01 -4.05 25.43
CA SER A 1063 1.11 -5.13 26.43
C SER A 1063 0.24 -4.94 27.67
N GLN A 1064 -0.05 -3.67 28.04
CA GLN A 1064 -0.98 -3.33 29.12
C GLN A 1064 -2.43 -3.70 28.77
N ASP A 1065 -2.83 -3.50 27.51
CA ASP A 1065 -4.15 -3.83 27.00
C ASP A 1065 -4.33 -5.34 26.86
N GLN A 1066 -3.26 -6.07 26.51
CA GLN A 1066 -3.24 -7.53 26.62
C GLN A 1066 -3.48 -7.99 28.06
N ASP A 1067 -2.84 -7.39 29.07
CA ASP A 1067 -3.05 -7.76 30.47
C ASP A 1067 -4.49 -7.44 30.95
N ILE A 1068 -5.10 -6.36 30.46
CA ILE A 1068 -6.52 -6.05 30.68
C ILE A 1068 -7.42 -7.12 30.02
N ARG A 1069 -7.11 -7.54 28.78
CA ARG A 1069 -7.82 -8.59 28.03
C ARG A 1069 -7.74 -9.95 28.72
N SER A 1070 -6.53 -10.35 29.15
CA SER A 1070 -6.25 -11.55 29.93
C SER A 1070 -6.99 -11.56 31.26
N LYS A 1071 -7.04 -10.43 31.97
CA LYS A 1071 -7.87 -10.31 33.18
C LYS A 1071 -9.35 -10.46 32.90
N LYS A 1072 -9.86 -9.87 31.81
CA LYS A 1072 -11.27 -9.94 31.42
C LYS A 1072 -11.73 -11.37 31.12
N VAL A 1073 -10.89 -12.18 30.46
CA VAL A 1073 -11.21 -13.60 30.21
C VAL A 1073 -11.03 -14.48 31.46
N LEU A 1074 -10.07 -14.18 32.32
CA LEU A 1074 -9.98 -14.84 33.63
C LEU A 1074 -11.22 -14.53 34.49
N ASP A 1075 -11.67 -13.28 34.56
CA ASP A 1075 -12.86 -12.90 35.33
C ASP A 1075 -14.15 -13.54 34.79
N ASP A 1076 -14.28 -13.73 33.48
CA ASP A 1076 -15.40 -14.44 32.87
C ASP A 1076 -15.35 -15.96 33.14
N VAL A 1077 -14.19 -16.61 32.96
CA VAL A 1077 -14.02 -18.04 33.30
C VAL A 1077 -14.23 -18.27 34.79
N PHE A 1078 -13.63 -17.44 35.66
CA PHE A 1078 -13.77 -17.57 37.10
C PHE A 1078 -15.15 -17.11 37.63
N GLY A 1079 -15.92 -16.35 36.84
CA GLY A 1079 -17.30 -15.98 37.12
C GLY A 1079 -18.35 -16.99 36.62
N SER A 1080 -18.00 -17.90 35.70
CA SER A 1080 -18.94 -18.82 35.04
C SER A 1080 -18.65 -20.32 35.23
N ASP A 1081 -17.45 -20.70 35.69
CA ASP A 1081 -17.03 -22.10 35.84
C ASP A 1081 -16.46 -22.42 37.23
N ASP A 1082 -17.22 -23.17 38.02
CA ASP A 1082 -16.85 -23.65 39.37
C ASP A 1082 -15.83 -24.80 39.37
N SER A 1083 -15.25 -25.14 38.22
CA SER A 1083 -14.26 -26.23 38.11
C SER A 1083 -12.99 -25.99 38.94
N THR A 1084 -12.54 -27.06 39.60
CA THR A 1084 -11.26 -27.09 40.33
C THR A 1084 -10.09 -27.30 39.38
N TYR A 1085 -10.25 -28.12 38.35
CA TYR A 1085 -9.19 -28.43 37.37
C TYR A 1085 -9.62 -27.95 35.98
N MET A 1086 -8.87 -27.03 35.40
CA MET A 1086 -9.18 -26.43 34.09
C MET A 1086 -7.93 -26.47 33.20
N SER A 1087 -8.10 -26.70 31.90
CA SER A 1087 -7.01 -26.57 30.93
C SER A 1087 -7.29 -25.40 29.98
N VAL A 1088 -6.26 -24.63 29.64
CA VAL A 1088 -6.30 -23.54 28.67
C VAL A 1088 -5.23 -23.80 27.61
N THR A 1089 -5.62 -23.94 26.35
CA THR A 1089 -4.67 -24.05 25.22
C THR A 1089 -4.59 -22.72 24.48
N ALA A 1090 -3.43 -22.05 24.61
CA ALA A 1090 -3.19 -20.68 24.17
C ALA A 1090 -1.76 -20.53 23.58
N HIS A 1091 -1.19 -19.33 23.67
CA HIS A 1091 0.03 -18.92 22.97
C HIS A 1091 1.09 -18.40 23.95
N SER A 1092 2.25 -18.00 23.44
CA SER A 1092 3.42 -17.59 24.22
C SER A 1092 3.21 -16.28 24.98
N GLY A 1093 2.79 -15.22 24.28
CA GLY A 1093 2.52 -13.90 24.86
C GLY A 1093 1.30 -13.93 25.77
N GLU A 1094 0.23 -14.59 25.32
CA GLU A 1094 -0.99 -14.79 26.11
C GLU A 1094 -0.72 -15.52 27.44
N ILE A 1095 0.05 -16.62 27.44
CA ILE A 1095 0.39 -17.30 28.70
C ILE A 1095 1.27 -16.41 29.59
N ALA A 1096 2.22 -15.64 29.04
CA ALA A 1096 2.98 -14.68 29.83
C ALA A 1096 2.08 -13.60 30.46
N SER A 1097 1.10 -13.09 29.72
CA SER A 1097 0.09 -12.14 30.24
C SER A 1097 -0.77 -12.76 31.34
N LEU A 1098 -1.28 -13.98 31.16
CA LEU A 1098 -2.00 -14.72 32.20
C LEU A 1098 -1.14 -14.92 33.46
N LEU A 1099 0.15 -15.26 33.33
CA LEU A 1099 1.05 -15.40 34.47
C LEU A 1099 1.20 -14.07 35.24
N ARG A 1100 1.41 -12.93 34.55
CA ARG A 1100 1.45 -11.60 35.18
C ARG A 1100 0.16 -11.26 35.93
N VAL A 1101 -1.00 -11.45 35.29
CA VAL A 1101 -2.32 -11.17 35.89
C VAL A 1101 -2.62 -12.06 37.11
N LEU A 1102 -2.12 -13.29 37.14
CA LEU A 1102 -2.26 -14.21 38.26
C LEU A 1102 -1.28 -13.94 39.41
N GLY A 1103 -0.27 -13.08 39.21
CA GLY A 1103 0.82 -12.85 40.15
C GLY A 1103 1.85 -13.99 40.19
N HIS A 1104 1.98 -14.75 39.10
CA HIS A 1104 3.11 -15.66 38.88
C HIS A 1104 4.30 -14.88 38.30
N ARG A 1105 5.52 -15.41 38.44
CA ARG A 1105 6.70 -14.88 37.70
C ARG A 1105 6.61 -15.17 36.21
N ASP A 1106 7.37 -14.46 35.38
CA ASP A 1106 7.49 -14.84 33.98
C ASP A 1106 8.16 -16.22 33.84
N PHE A 1107 7.55 -17.09 33.04
CA PHE A 1107 8.05 -18.44 32.74
C PHE A 1107 7.77 -18.77 31.27
N ARG A 1108 8.80 -18.67 30.41
CA ARG A 1108 8.66 -18.85 28.96
C ARG A 1108 8.44 -20.34 28.61
N LEU A 1109 7.46 -20.62 27.75
CA LEU A 1109 7.15 -21.98 27.28
C LEU A 1109 7.63 -22.22 25.84
N SER A 1110 8.31 -23.34 25.61
CA SER A 1110 8.56 -23.89 24.28
C SER A 1110 7.27 -24.33 23.59
N THR A 1111 7.27 -24.49 22.26
CA THR A 1111 6.10 -24.98 21.52
C THR A 1111 5.67 -26.37 22.01
N GLY A 1112 4.38 -26.56 22.26
CA GLY A 1112 3.82 -27.76 22.85
C GLY A 1112 4.11 -27.95 24.34
N ALA A 1113 4.75 -27.00 25.02
CA ALA A 1113 4.96 -27.07 26.46
C ALA A 1113 3.78 -26.54 27.27
N ALA A 1114 3.64 -27.00 28.52
CA ALA A 1114 2.55 -26.61 29.40
C ALA A 1114 2.99 -26.45 30.87
N ILE A 1115 2.37 -25.50 31.57
CA ILE A 1115 2.61 -25.15 32.97
C ILE A 1115 1.31 -25.29 33.79
N PRO A 1116 1.32 -26.03 34.91
CA PRO A 1116 0.26 -25.96 35.90
C PRO A 1116 0.46 -24.76 36.84
N VAL A 1117 -0.62 -24.05 37.17
CA VAL A 1117 -0.62 -22.92 38.10
C VAL A 1117 -1.76 -23.08 39.09
N LEU A 1118 -1.46 -23.18 40.40
CA LEU A 1118 -2.48 -23.26 41.44
C LEU A 1118 -2.91 -21.85 41.85
N VAL A 1119 -4.08 -21.43 41.37
CA VAL A 1119 -4.63 -20.09 41.56
C VAL A 1119 -5.59 -20.05 42.74
N LYS A 1120 -5.38 -19.11 43.67
CA LYS A 1120 -6.39 -18.65 44.62
C LYS A 1120 -7.11 -17.43 44.01
N ALA A 1121 -8.39 -17.58 43.69
CA ALA A 1121 -9.26 -16.47 43.32
C ALA A 1121 -10.05 -16.00 44.56
N THR A 1122 -10.09 -14.68 44.78
CA THR A 1122 -10.79 -14.06 45.90
C THR A 1122 -11.74 -12.97 45.39
N THR A 1123 -13.04 -13.14 45.59
CA THR A 1123 -14.07 -12.17 45.22
C THR A 1123 -14.18 -11.10 46.30
N LEU A 1124 -13.80 -9.87 45.94
CA LEU A 1124 -13.82 -8.70 46.81
C LEU A 1124 -15.03 -7.82 46.52
N LYS A 1125 -15.60 -7.18 47.55
CA LYS A 1125 -16.65 -6.16 47.40
C LYS A 1125 -16.00 -4.81 47.10
N GLY A 1126 -16.62 -4.03 46.22
CA GLY A 1126 -16.09 -2.77 45.68
C GLY A 1126 -15.75 -2.89 44.20
N SER A 1127 -15.68 -1.75 43.51
CA SER A 1127 -15.08 -1.67 42.18
C SER A 1127 -13.62 -2.13 42.22
N GLY A 1128 -13.19 -2.90 41.22
CA GLY A 1128 -11.78 -3.18 41.02
C GLY A 1128 -10.99 -1.92 40.64
N PRO A 1129 -9.66 -2.02 40.52
CA PRO A 1129 -8.83 -0.93 40.01
C PRO A 1129 -9.33 -0.49 38.63
N ALA A 1130 -9.42 0.82 38.42
CA ALA A 1130 -9.76 1.38 37.12
C ALA A 1130 -8.66 1.01 36.11
N THR A 1131 -9.07 0.50 34.96
CA THR A 1131 -8.19 0.15 33.84
C THR A 1131 -8.72 0.88 32.60
N THR A 1132 -7.80 1.47 31.84
CA THR A 1132 -8.11 2.23 30.62
C THR A 1132 -7.26 1.65 29.51
N THR A 1133 -7.89 1.16 28.46
CA THR A 1133 -7.24 0.71 27.23
C THR A 1133 -6.74 1.90 26.43
N ILE A 1134 -5.63 1.75 25.71
CA ILE A 1134 -5.08 2.76 24.81
C ILE A 1134 -5.21 2.32 23.35
N PRO A 1135 -5.20 3.25 22.36
CA PRO A 1135 -5.27 2.89 20.96
C PRO A 1135 -4.13 1.94 20.56
N TYR A 1136 -4.40 1.06 19.59
CA TYR A 1136 -3.36 0.19 19.04
C TYR A 1136 -2.23 1.03 18.44
N THR A 1137 -0.99 0.55 18.59
CA THR A 1137 0.21 1.25 18.12
C THR A 1137 0.58 0.73 16.74
N ALA A 1138 0.96 1.63 15.82
CA ALA A 1138 1.47 1.23 14.51
C ALA A 1138 2.78 0.45 14.68
N GLN A 1139 2.83 -0.76 14.11
CA GLN A 1139 4.01 -1.62 14.15
C GLN A 1139 4.99 -1.22 13.06
N GLN A 1140 6.29 -1.31 13.34
CA GLN A 1140 7.33 -1.01 12.35
C GLN A 1140 7.55 -2.20 11.42
N THR A 1141 7.37 -1.99 10.12
CA THR A 1141 7.52 -3.03 9.09
C THR A 1141 8.34 -2.53 7.89
N CYS A 1142 8.65 -3.44 6.97
CA CYS A 1142 9.52 -3.31 5.81
C CYS A 1142 8.68 -3.38 4.53
N ALA A 1143 8.92 -2.49 3.57
CA ALA A 1143 8.21 -2.53 2.28
C ALA A 1143 8.65 -3.72 1.38
N THR A 1144 9.91 -4.15 1.52
CA THR A 1144 10.54 -5.21 0.73
C THR A 1144 11.07 -6.34 1.63
N PRO A 1145 11.16 -7.59 1.15
CA PRO A 1145 11.77 -8.66 1.93
C PRO A 1145 13.26 -8.37 2.12
N PRO A 1146 13.77 -8.22 3.36
CA PRO A 1146 15.17 -7.89 3.58
C PRO A 1146 16.07 -9.04 3.14
N THR A 1147 17.25 -8.72 2.59
CA THR A 1147 18.21 -9.77 2.20
C THR A 1147 18.75 -10.47 3.44
N ILE A 1148 18.54 -11.79 3.55
CA ILE A 1148 19.01 -12.60 4.67
C ILE A 1148 20.55 -12.71 4.60
N ARG A 1149 21.23 -11.72 5.16
CA ARG A 1149 22.69 -11.69 5.31
C ARG A 1149 23.07 -12.20 6.69
N ASP A 1150 23.30 -13.51 6.73
CA ASP A 1150 23.77 -14.29 7.87
C ASP A 1150 22.76 -14.50 9.03
N SER A 1151 22.82 -15.71 9.58
CA SER A 1151 22.03 -16.23 10.70
C SER A 1151 22.34 -15.61 12.07
N SER A 1152 23.24 -14.63 12.12
CA SER A 1152 23.78 -14.01 13.33
C SER A 1152 23.20 -12.62 13.63
N CYS A 1153 22.52 -11.98 12.68
CA CYS A 1153 21.93 -10.66 12.85
C CYS A 1153 20.58 -10.73 13.59
N ASN A 1154 20.56 -10.21 14.83
CA ASN A 1154 19.40 -10.22 15.73
C ASN A 1154 18.69 -8.86 15.87
N ASP A 1155 18.97 -7.89 14.99
CA ASP A 1155 18.23 -6.61 14.95
C ASP A 1155 17.74 -6.23 13.54
N CYS A 1156 16.83 -5.26 13.50
CA CYS A 1156 16.24 -4.78 12.25
C CYS A 1156 17.16 -3.82 11.46
N SER A 1157 18.33 -3.44 11.98
CA SER A 1157 19.30 -2.58 11.28
C SER A 1157 20.16 -3.34 10.27
N CYS A 1158 20.33 -4.65 10.46
CA CYS A 1158 20.92 -5.54 9.45
C CYS A 1158 20.00 -5.79 8.24
N CYS A 1159 18.71 -5.49 8.35
CA CYS A 1159 17.68 -5.77 7.35
C CYS A 1159 17.50 -4.59 6.38
N LEU A 1160 18.54 -4.32 5.59
CA LEU A 1160 18.52 -3.39 4.45
C LEU A 1160 18.45 -4.17 3.12
#